data_AF-A0A6P7HBE4-F1
#
_entry.id   AF-A0A6P7HBE4-F1
#
_cell.length_a   1.000
_cell.length_b   1.000
_cell.length_c   1.000
_cell.angle_alpha   90.00
_cell.angle_beta   90.00
_cell.angle_gamma   90.00
#
_symmetry.space_group_name_H-M   'P 1'
#
loop_
_entity.id
_entity.type
_entity.pdbx_description
1 polymer ?
#
loop_
_entity_poly.entity_id
_entity_poly.type
_entity_poly.pdbx_seq_one_letter_code
_entity_poly.pdbx_strand_id
1 'polypeptide(L)'
;MWHKYSSSLIYNFLILCALFGFSNNAGIMKPLKDKANVGIFSMSSNDYKKYSEKIGLYYLNDDVEILTVDNFKSELYGNKRAWIIEFYNAWCGFCQRFAPSWKQFATDIKDWKGLVGVGAIDCSDETNTAICREFEIMGYPTLKYFHEMYEEGATNLGLNIKTGGDAAAHKRVLLHTIMDEQTADRGKMFPTLQPFTGSLKDLFTLDNDLAFLVVQQNVSDYVGQEVMMDLHKVKNVNVRYILKNETVLVTKFGVTSFPALVVINKDETHQLLDVKAKAESIKNAIQKYLYPHKTTNSNEELIINREDKHSQNVVNFLDERERARLKDKIKRMGDVVFQMDLESTLRYSLKHEVGLVKEITDERLQALKNYINVLYKYFPFGRNGKLFLHDLKEFVWYKTAVKGSDIANFLKHAEMENQLVFSSPLGQWLGCKGSADNYRGYTCGMWKLFHYLTVNAADEAVGSNPRVVLEAMHGYIKSFFGCYDCSQHFQDLARRRALSNVSSWDDSVLWLWSAHNEVNKRLSGDETEDPEYPKYQFPSKVNCPRCYTKENTWNIPEIFYYLKHVYTSINVRYIGSDTRILHLGLDGSPEYKSEPGFFKTVDTAFCFILYLACFMFILVLIYLFSKRGYKKKAYLHDIHGKV
;
A
#
# COMPACT_ATOMS: atom_id res chain seq x y z
N MET A 1 10.16 -53.82 25.02
CA MET A 1 11.52 -53.39 25.40
C MET A 1 11.71 -51.96 24.92
N TRP A 2 11.41 -51.01 25.82
CA TRP A 2 12.36 -50.00 26.33
C TRP A 2 12.74 -48.97 25.24
N HIS A 3 12.18 -47.75 25.21
CA HIS A 3 12.23 -46.72 26.27
C HIS A 3 13.57 -46.73 27.01
N LYS A 4 14.65 -46.41 26.27
CA LYS A 4 15.92 -45.87 26.79
C LYS A 4 16.73 -45.49 25.56
N TYR A 5 16.87 -44.20 25.26
CA TYR A 5 18.01 -43.54 24.61
C TYR A 5 17.61 -42.08 24.28
N SER A 6 17.30 -41.28 25.31
CA SER A 6 17.19 -39.81 25.19
C SER A 6 17.76 -39.12 26.43
N SER A 7 18.97 -39.53 26.85
CA SER A 7 19.61 -38.99 28.07
C SER A 7 21.14 -38.85 27.96
N SER A 8 21.73 -39.06 26.78
CA SER A 8 23.20 -39.16 26.62
C SER A 8 23.87 -38.00 25.86
N LEU A 9 23.13 -36.95 25.49
CA LEU A 9 23.68 -35.82 24.72
C LEU A 9 23.74 -34.49 25.50
N ILE A 10 23.09 -34.41 26.65
CA ILE A 10 23.07 -33.18 27.49
C ILE A 10 24.17 -33.22 28.57
N TYR A 11 24.75 -34.39 28.87
CA TYR A 11 25.79 -34.54 29.90
C TYR A 11 27.23 -34.30 29.40
N ASN A 12 27.47 -34.25 28.08
CA ASN A 12 28.81 -34.06 27.50
C ASN A 12 29.12 -32.61 27.07
N PHE A 13 28.19 -31.66 27.23
CA PHE A 13 28.43 -30.26 26.88
C PHE A 13 28.78 -29.36 28.07
N LEU A 14 28.55 -29.84 29.31
CA LEU A 14 28.81 -29.08 30.55
C LEU A 14 30.18 -29.37 31.18
N ILE A 15 30.93 -30.36 30.68
CA ILE A 15 32.25 -30.75 31.23
C ILE A 15 33.43 -30.11 30.47
N LEU A 16 33.18 -29.51 29.29
CA LEU A 16 34.23 -28.90 28.46
C LEU A 16 34.46 -27.39 28.69
N CYS A 17 33.54 -26.68 29.35
CA CYS A 17 33.70 -25.26 29.66
C CYS A 17 34.43 -24.97 30.99
N ALA A 18 34.82 -26.00 31.74
CA ALA A 18 35.50 -25.86 33.04
C ALA A 18 37.03 -26.01 32.96
N LEU A 19 37.62 -26.20 31.78
CA LEU A 19 39.04 -26.55 31.64
C LEU A 19 39.97 -25.47 31.04
N PHE A 20 39.48 -24.28 30.71
CA PHE A 20 40.37 -23.17 30.28
C PHE A 20 39.93 -21.84 30.89
N GLY A 21 40.45 -21.55 32.08
CA GLY A 21 40.33 -20.24 32.71
C GLY A 21 41.45 -19.28 32.29
N PHE A 22 41.08 -18.02 32.02
CA PHE A 22 41.93 -16.81 32.13
C PHE A 22 40.98 -15.62 32.33
N SER A 23 40.83 -15.11 33.55
CA SER A 23 41.60 -14.03 34.19
C SER A 23 40.98 -12.65 33.96
N ASN A 24 40.42 -12.12 35.05
CA ASN A 24 40.06 -10.72 35.24
C ASN A 24 41.25 -9.78 34.98
N ASN A 25 41.00 -8.64 34.35
CA ASN A 25 41.74 -7.42 34.70
C ASN A 25 40.81 -6.21 34.58
N ALA A 26 40.45 -5.67 35.74
CA ALA A 26 39.71 -4.44 35.91
C ALA A 26 40.69 -3.26 35.83
N GLY A 27 40.50 -2.38 34.84
CA GLY A 27 41.17 -1.08 34.73
C GLY A 27 40.27 0.03 35.24
N ILE A 28 40.76 0.73 36.26
CA ILE A 28 40.12 1.79 37.04
C ILE A 28 40.01 3.08 36.22
N MET A 29 38.80 3.68 36.12
CA MET A 29 38.63 5.14 36.07
C MET A 29 37.44 5.55 36.95
N LYS A 30 37.72 6.44 37.92
CA LYS A 30 36.79 7.02 38.89
C LYS A 30 35.74 7.92 38.22
N PRO A 31 34.54 8.09 38.81
CA PRO A 31 33.53 9.00 38.30
C PRO A 31 33.80 10.44 38.78
N LEU A 32 33.79 11.39 37.84
CA LEU A 32 33.57 12.80 38.14
C LEU A 32 32.07 12.99 38.41
N LYS A 33 31.74 13.27 39.66
CA LYS A 33 30.42 13.79 40.07
C LYS A 33 30.36 15.25 39.64
N ASP A 34 29.58 15.55 38.61
CA ASP A 34 28.94 16.86 38.50
C ASP A 34 27.42 16.68 38.52
N LYS A 35 26.82 17.31 39.51
CA LYS A 35 25.37 17.38 39.71
C LYS A 35 24.80 18.38 38.70
N ALA A 36 24.14 17.87 37.67
CA ALA A 36 23.10 18.61 36.97
C ALA A 36 21.79 17.84 37.14
N ASN A 37 20.92 18.34 38.01
CA ASN A 37 19.54 17.91 38.12
C ASN A 37 18.84 18.24 36.79
N VAL A 38 18.70 17.24 35.92
CA VAL A 38 17.66 17.22 34.89
C VAL A 38 16.84 15.98 35.18
N GLY A 39 15.61 16.17 35.64
CA GLY A 39 14.64 15.10 35.82
C GLY A 39 14.27 14.55 34.45
N ILE A 40 15.03 13.55 33.98
CA ILE A 40 14.67 12.76 32.82
C ILE A 40 13.82 11.60 33.35
N PHE A 41 12.51 11.67 33.12
CA PHE A 41 11.65 10.50 33.16
C PHE A 41 12.23 9.48 32.16
N SER A 42 12.75 8.35 32.64
CA SER A 42 13.22 7.28 31.77
C SER A 42 12.01 6.54 31.19
N MET A 43 11.59 6.93 29.99
CA MET A 43 10.62 6.20 29.20
C MET A 43 11.21 4.83 28.79
N SER A 44 10.44 3.74 28.90
CA SER A 44 10.95 2.41 28.60
C SER A 44 11.20 2.24 27.09
N SER A 45 12.11 1.33 26.69
CA SER A 45 12.39 1.08 25.26
C SER A 45 11.17 0.56 24.49
N ASN A 46 10.20 -0.05 25.18
CA ASN A 46 8.95 -0.52 24.58
C ASN A 46 7.97 0.63 24.34
N ASP A 47 7.94 1.62 25.22
CA ASP A 47 7.18 2.85 24.98
C ASP A 47 7.77 3.59 23.78
N TYR A 48 9.09 3.75 23.71
CA TYR A 48 9.72 4.40 22.55
C TYR A 48 9.37 3.71 21.22
N LYS A 49 9.27 2.37 21.21
CA LYS A 49 8.93 1.57 20.00
C LYS A 49 7.46 1.71 19.59
N LYS A 50 6.55 1.81 20.55
CA LYS A 50 5.11 2.09 20.34
C LYS A 50 4.86 3.52 19.83
N TYR A 51 5.73 4.45 20.20
CA TYR A 51 5.70 5.85 19.74
C TYR A 51 6.41 6.07 18.39
N SER A 52 7.11 5.07 17.86
CA SER A 52 7.84 5.16 16.57
C SER A 52 7.29 4.25 15.47
N GLU A 53 6.22 3.49 15.73
CA GLU A 53 5.68 2.54 14.75
C GLU A 53 4.93 3.29 13.65
N LYS A 54 5.51 3.26 12.45
CA LYS A 54 4.95 3.84 11.22
C LYS A 54 4.12 2.79 10.52
N ILE A 55 2.86 3.10 10.22
CA ILE A 55 1.95 2.27 9.44
C ILE A 55 1.61 3.04 8.17
N GLY A 56 2.10 2.54 7.03
CA GLY A 56 2.02 3.26 5.74
C GLY A 56 2.73 4.62 5.81
N LEU A 57 1.97 5.72 5.67
CA LEU A 57 2.49 7.10 5.73
C LEU A 57 2.34 7.78 7.11
N TYR A 58 1.61 7.17 8.04
CA TYR A 58 1.22 7.77 9.32
C TYR A 58 1.84 7.04 10.51
N TYR A 59 2.05 7.76 11.61
CA TYR A 59 2.54 7.23 12.87
C TYR A 59 1.39 7.10 13.88
N LEU A 60 1.50 6.18 14.81
CA LEU A 60 0.49 6.00 15.87
C LEU A 60 0.35 7.21 16.81
N ASN A 61 1.30 8.13 16.82
CA ASN A 61 1.27 9.36 17.61
C ASN A 61 0.82 10.60 16.81
N ASP A 62 0.55 10.45 15.51
CA ASP A 62 -0.09 11.52 14.74
C ASP A 62 -1.53 11.72 15.26
N ASP A 63 -2.10 12.93 15.09
CA ASP A 63 -3.52 13.19 15.40
C ASP A 63 -4.47 12.57 14.35
N VAL A 64 -3.92 11.83 13.37
CA VAL A 64 -4.65 11.08 12.34
C VAL A 64 -4.92 9.66 12.84
N GLU A 65 -6.18 9.24 12.79
CA GLU A 65 -6.60 7.90 13.19
C GLU A 65 -6.40 6.91 12.04
N ILE A 66 -5.58 5.88 12.29
CA ILE A 66 -5.28 4.85 11.30
C ILE A 66 -6.44 3.86 11.24
N LEU A 67 -7.10 3.82 10.09
CA LEU A 67 -8.24 2.94 9.83
C LEU A 67 -7.81 1.74 9.00
N THR A 68 -8.37 0.58 9.33
CA THR A 68 -8.09 -0.73 8.76
C THR A 68 -9.37 -1.55 8.66
N VAL A 69 -9.30 -2.72 8.02
CA VAL A 69 -10.42 -3.68 7.97
C VAL A 69 -11.00 -4.03 9.34
N ASP A 70 -10.20 -3.95 10.40
CA ASP A 70 -10.60 -4.36 11.75
C ASP A 70 -11.42 -3.30 12.50
N ASN A 71 -11.16 -2.00 12.27
CA ASN A 71 -11.79 -0.91 13.01
C ASN A 71 -12.70 0.00 12.16
N PHE A 72 -12.56 -0.01 10.82
CA PHE A 72 -13.25 0.93 9.95
C PHE A 72 -14.77 0.88 10.14
N LYS A 73 -15.34 -0.33 10.20
CA LYS A 73 -16.80 -0.50 10.37
C LYS A 73 -17.29 -0.01 11.72
N SER A 74 -16.61 -0.35 12.81
CA SER A 74 -17.03 0.03 14.16
C SER A 74 -16.90 1.52 14.43
N GLU A 75 -15.91 2.17 13.82
CA GLU A 75 -15.70 3.61 13.97
C GLU A 75 -16.71 4.43 13.16
N LEU A 76 -17.06 3.95 11.96
CA LEU A 76 -17.86 4.69 11.01
C LEU A 76 -19.37 4.53 11.20
N TYR A 77 -19.86 3.29 11.31
CA TYR A 77 -21.29 3.02 11.19
C TYR A 77 -22.05 3.28 12.50
N GLY A 78 -23.19 3.97 12.41
CA GLY A 78 -24.08 4.23 13.54
C GLY A 78 -23.48 5.09 14.65
N ASN A 79 -22.30 5.68 14.42
CA ASN A 79 -21.61 6.51 15.39
C ASN A 79 -22.09 7.96 15.26
N LYS A 80 -22.21 8.66 16.39
CA LYS A 80 -22.57 10.09 16.41
C LYS A 80 -21.42 10.98 15.95
N ARG A 81 -20.27 10.44 15.58
CA ARG A 81 -19.09 11.19 15.14
C ARG A 81 -19.01 11.18 13.62
N ALA A 82 -18.87 12.34 13.00
CA ALA A 82 -18.58 12.43 11.58
C ALA A 82 -17.13 12.03 11.29
N TRP A 83 -16.81 11.71 10.05
CA TRP A 83 -15.46 11.35 9.64
C TRP A 83 -15.04 12.04 8.36
N ILE A 84 -13.78 12.46 8.33
CA ILE A 84 -13.09 12.86 7.11
C ILE A 84 -11.89 11.92 6.94
N ILE A 85 -11.92 11.10 5.90
CA ILE A 85 -10.97 9.99 5.73
C ILE A 85 -10.17 10.19 4.45
N GLU A 86 -8.85 10.14 4.56
CA GLU A 86 -7.95 10.00 3.42
C GLU A 86 -7.77 8.53 3.06
N PHE A 87 -8.17 8.16 1.85
CA PHE A 87 -7.80 6.89 1.23
C PHE A 87 -6.56 7.11 0.39
N TYR A 88 -5.44 6.47 0.77
CA TYR A 88 -4.13 6.71 0.16
C TYR A 88 -3.44 5.42 -0.30
N ASN A 89 -2.35 5.54 -1.03
CA ASN A 89 -1.45 4.43 -1.35
C ASN A 89 -0.03 4.82 -0.93
N ALA A 90 0.61 4.03 -0.07
CA ALA A 90 1.92 4.37 0.48
C ALA A 90 3.03 4.56 -0.58
N TRP A 91 2.90 3.93 -1.75
CA TRP A 91 3.87 4.04 -2.85
C TRP A 91 3.54 5.17 -3.83
N CYS A 92 2.38 5.82 -3.67
CA CYS A 92 2.02 6.99 -4.46
C CYS A 92 2.84 8.20 -3.99
N GLY A 93 3.70 8.72 -4.86
CA GLY A 93 4.51 9.90 -4.53
C GLY A 93 3.65 11.14 -4.23
N PHE A 94 2.47 11.28 -4.83
CA PHE A 94 1.58 12.38 -4.48
C PHE A 94 0.98 12.23 -3.07
N CYS A 95 0.59 11.01 -2.66
CA CYS A 95 0.17 10.75 -1.28
C CYS A 95 1.29 11.02 -0.27
N GLN A 96 2.53 10.70 -0.61
CA GLN A 96 3.70 11.01 0.24
C GLN A 96 3.87 12.51 0.48
N ARG A 97 3.69 13.34 -0.56
CA ARG A 97 3.72 14.82 -0.43
C ARG A 97 2.48 15.39 0.26
N PHE A 98 1.35 14.71 0.17
CA PHE A 98 0.11 15.10 0.81
C PHE A 98 0.10 14.82 2.31
N ALA A 99 0.69 13.71 2.75
CA ALA A 99 0.63 13.27 4.14
C ALA A 99 1.07 14.34 5.18
N PRO A 100 2.13 15.14 4.97
CA PRO A 100 2.49 16.21 5.89
C PRO A 100 1.37 17.25 6.12
N SER A 101 0.68 17.70 5.07
CA SER A 101 -0.42 18.66 5.21
C SER A 101 -1.64 18.04 5.89
N TRP A 102 -1.88 16.75 5.67
CA TRP A 102 -2.96 16.00 6.34
C TRP A 102 -2.72 15.85 7.85
N LYS A 103 -1.47 15.54 8.25
CA LYS A 103 -1.07 15.48 9.67
C LYS A 103 -1.25 16.83 10.35
N GLN A 104 -0.77 17.90 9.72
CA GLN A 104 -0.92 19.24 10.27
C GLN A 104 -2.40 19.64 10.38
N PHE A 105 -3.22 19.30 9.37
CA PHE A 105 -4.66 19.52 9.43
C PHE A 105 -5.31 18.80 10.62
N ALA A 106 -4.98 17.52 10.84
CA ALA A 106 -5.49 16.77 11.98
C ALA A 106 -5.11 17.42 13.32
N THR A 107 -3.86 17.88 13.46
CA THR A 107 -3.38 18.61 14.63
C THR A 107 -4.10 19.94 14.82
N ASP A 108 -4.35 20.69 13.73
CA ASP A 108 -5.04 21.98 13.75
C ASP A 108 -6.51 21.86 14.20
N ILE A 109 -7.12 20.69 14.03
CA ILE A 109 -8.51 20.42 14.43
C ILE A 109 -8.66 19.37 15.54
N LYS A 110 -7.58 19.07 16.26
CA LYS A 110 -7.59 18.06 17.34
C LYS A 110 -8.67 18.30 18.40
N ASP A 111 -9.02 19.56 18.65
CA ASP A 111 -10.04 19.91 19.63
C ASP A 111 -11.43 19.43 19.19
N TRP A 112 -11.65 19.30 17.87
CA TRP A 112 -12.91 18.88 17.22
C TRP A 112 -13.12 17.36 17.24
N LYS A 113 -12.18 16.58 17.79
CA LYS A 113 -12.18 15.11 17.79
C LYS A 113 -13.52 14.48 18.21
N GLY A 114 -14.23 15.11 19.15
CA GLY A 114 -15.54 14.62 19.63
C GLY A 114 -16.68 14.77 18.61
N LEU A 115 -16.53 15.66 17.62
CA LEU A 115 -17.50 15.89 16.57
C LEU A 115 -17.10 15.24 15.25
N VAL A 116 -15.82 15.34 14.89
CA VAL A 116 -15.28 14.82 13.63
C VAL A 116 -13.96 14.11 13.84
N GLY A 117 -13.80 12.93 13.24
CA GLY A 117 -12.54 12.20 13.18
C GLY A 117 -11.80 12.44 11.87
N VAL A 118 -10.48 12.59 11.98
CA VAL A 118 -9.58 12.64 10.82
C VAL A 118 -8.92 11.28 10.70
N GLY A 119 -9.32 10.54 9.66
CA GLY A 119 -8.85 9.19 9.42
C GLY A 119 -7.89 9.10 8.23
N ALA A 120 -7.10 8.04 8.19
CA ALA A 120 -6.36 7.63 7.01
C ALA A 120 -6.38 6.10 6.87
N ILE A 121 -6.60 5.61 5.64
CA ILE A 121 -6.58 4.19 5.30
C ILE A 121 -5.60 3.94 4.15
N ASP A 122 -4.64 3.04 4.40
CA ASP A 122 -3.67 2.64 3.39
C ASP A 122 -4.30 1.60 2.48
N CYS A 123 -4.76 2.06 1.33
CA CYS A 123 -5.26 1.17 0.29
C CYS A 123 -4.15 0.41 -0.41
N SER A 124 -2.85 0.68 -0.18
CA SER A 124 -1.79 -0.18 -0.75
C SER A 124 -1.63 -1.51 0.00
N ASP A 125 -2.15 -1.59 1.22
CA ASP A 125 -2.24 -2.83 1.98
C ASP A 125 -3.32 -3.76 1.40
N GLU A 126 -2.95 -5.00 1.11
CA GLU A 126 -3.87 -5.97 0.53
C GLU A 126 -5.12 -6.20 1.41
N THR A 127 -4.96 -6.17 2.73
CA THR A 127 -6.04 -6.39 3.69
C THR A 127 -7.14 -5.32 3.59
N ASN A 128 -6.78 -4.10 3.20
CA ASN A 128 -7.69 -2.96 3.06
C ASN A 128 -8.33 -2.86 1.66
N THR A 129 -7.87 -3.63 0.67
CA THR A 129 -8.37 -3.60 -0.72
C THR A 129 -9.89 -3.75 -0.81
N ALA A 130 -10.49 -4.57 0.05
CA ALA A 130 -11.93 -4.78 0.08
C ALA A 130 -12.70 -3.48 0.42
N ILE A 131 -12.25 -2.74 1.43
CA ILE A 131 -12.82 -1.44 1.80
C ILE A 131 -12.63 -0.45 0.65
N CYS A 132 -11.41 -0.34 0.13
CA CYS A 132 -11.12 0.63 -0.93
C CYS A 132 -11.92 0.36 -2.21
N ARG A 133 -12.21 -0.91 -2.54
CA ARG A 133 -13.13 -1.26 -3.63
C ARG A 133 -14.59 -0.95 -3.29
N GLU A 134 -15.02 -1.26 -2.06
CA GLU A 134 -16.39 -1.01 -1.59
C GLU A 134 -16.76 0.47 -1.69
N PHE A 135 -15.86 1.35 -1.26
CA PHE A 135 -16.04 2.81 -1.33
C PHE A 135 -15.65 3.42 -2.68
N GLU A 136 -15.41 2.59 -3.70
CA GLU A 136 -15.08 3.00 -5.07
C GLU A 136 -13.91 3.99 -5.13
N ILE A 137 -12.82 3.68 -4.43
CA ILE A 137 -11.60 4.47 -4.46
C ILE A 137 -10.83 4.16 -5.75
N MET A 138 -10.98 5.04 -6.73
CA MET A 138 -10.44 4.87 -8.08
C MET A 138 -9.08 5.56 -8.31
N GLY A 139 -8.56 6.25 -7.30
CA GLY A 139 -7.28 6.95 -7.37
C GLY A 139 -6.87 7.53 -6.01
N TYR A 140 -5.59 7.87 -5.88
CA TYR A 140 -5.00 8.26 -4.59
C TYR A 140 -4.28 9.62 -4.64
N PRO A 141 -4.38 10.43 -3.55
CA PRO A 141 -5.29 10.24 -2.42
C PRO A 141 -6.73 10.61 -2.83
N THR A 142 -7.72 9.95 -2.24
CA THR A 142 -9.13 10.35 -2.31
C THR A 142 -9.59 10.71 -0.92
N LEU A 143 -10.20 11.88 -0.76
CA LEU A 143 -10.79 12.30 0.50
C LEU A 143 -12.30 12.05 0.46
N LYS A 144 -12.83 11.41 1.50
CA LYS A 144 -14.28 11.25 1.69
C LYS A 144 -14.71 11.77 3.04
N TYR A 145 -15.83 12.48 3.04
CA TYR A 145 -16.56 12.88 4.23
C TYR A 145 -17.73 11.94 4.47
N PHE A 146 -17.91 11.55 5.72
CA PHE A 146 -19.00 10.71 6.20
C PHE A 146 -19.69 11.47 7.34
N HIS A 147 -20.98 11.74 7.17
CA HIS A 147 -21.77 12.41 8.20
C HIS A 147 -22.02 11.48 9.40
N GLU A 148 -22.54 12.04 10.48
CA GLU A 148 -22.90 11.28 11.68
C GLU A 148 -24.02 10.27 11.43
N MET A 149 -24.09 9.22 12.25
CA MET A 149 -25.05 8.13 12.11
C MET A 149 -25.00 7.50 10.71
N TYR A 150 -23.79 7.42 10.14
CA TYR A 150 -23.59 6.87 8.81
C TYR A 150 -24.08 5.42 8.74
N GLU A 151 -24.86 5.10 7.70
CA GLU A 151 -25.42 3.77 7.49
C GLU A 151 -24.74 3.07 6.32
N GLU A 152 -24.52 1.75 6.48
CA GLU A 152 -23.99 0.91 5.41
C GLU A 152 -25.00 0.82 4.25
N GLY A 153 -24.54 1.03 3.03
CA GLY A 153 -25.40 0.95 1.86
C GLY A 153 -24.61 0.91 0.56
N ALA A 154 -25.05 0.08 -0.39
CA ALA A 154 -24.34 -0.16 -1.66
C ALA A 154 -24.13 1.12 -2.52
N THR A 155 -24.95 2.14 -2.31
CA THR A 155 -24.86 3.45 -2.97
C THR A 155 -24.47 4.57 -2.01
N ASN A 156 -24.42 4.30 -0.70
CA ASN A 156 -23.94 5.25 0.28
C ASN A 156 -22.43 5.08 0.38
N LEU A 157 -21.68 5.89 -0.37
CA LEU A 157 -20.21 5.77 -0.49
C LEU A 157 -19.47 6.91 0.22
N GLY A 158 -20.18 7.77 0.95
CA GLY A 158 -19.64 9.02 1.49
C GLY A 158 -19.45 10.09 0.41
N LEU A 159 -19.27 11.32 0.84
CA LEU A 159 -19.13 12.48 -0.03
C LEU A 159 -17.66 12.65 -0.43
N ASN A 160 -17.38 12.61 -1.73
CA ASN A 160 -16.05 12.96 -2.23
C ASN A 160 -15.78 14.45 -2.02
N ILE A 161 -14.71 14.79 -1.32
CA ILE A 161 -14.30 16.17 -1.08
C ILE A 161 -12.96 16.45 -1.78
N LYS A 162 -12.74 17.72 -2.14
CA LYS A 162 -11.52 18.12 -2.85
C LYS A 162 -10.33 18.14 -1.89
N THR A 163 -9.16 17.78 -2.40
CA THR A 163 -7.89 18.01 -1.71
C THR A 163 -7.63 19.51 -1.63
N GLY A 164 -7.29 19.99 -0.43
CA GLY A 164 -6.75 21.33 -0.21
C GLY A 164 -5.27 21.39 -0.62
N GLY A 165 -4.76 22.59 -0.87
CA GLY A 165 -3.33 22.79 -1.14
C GLY A 165 -2.44 22.79 0.11
N ASP A 166 -3.03 22.97 1.29
CA ASP A 166 -2.39 22.99 2.60
C ASP A 166 -3.37 22.63 3.72
N ALA A 167 -2.89 22.57 4.96
CA ALA A 167 -3.70 22.24 6.14
C ALA A 167 -4.89 23.19 6.35
N ALA A 168 -4.70 24.49 6.12
CA ALA A 168 -5.76 25.48 6.27
C ALA A 168 -6.84 25.30 5.19
N ALA A 169 -6.46 24.94 3.97
CA ALA A 169 -7.39 24.63 2.90
C ALA A 169 -8.22 23.37 3.21
N HIS A 170 -7.63 22.32 3.80
CA HIS A 170 -8.39 21.15 4.28
C HIS A 170 -9.43 21.54 5.33
N LYS A 171 -9.04 22.39 6.29
CA LYS A 171 -9.96 22.91 7.33
C LYS A 171 -11.12 23.69 6.72
N ARG A 172 -10.88 24.57 5.75
CA ARG A 172 -11.94 25.31 5.04
C ARG A 172 -12.86 24.39 4.25
N VAL A 173 -12.32 23.40 3.55
CA VAL A 173 -13.12 22.40 2.82
C VAL A 173 -14.03 21.65 3.78
N LEU A 174 -13.52 21.18 4.92
CA LEU A 174 -14.33 20.50 5.93
C LEU A 174 -15.46 21.39 6.46
N LEU A 175 -15.17 22.63 6.83
CA LEU A 175 -16.18 23.57 7.31
C LEU A 175 -17.27 23.84 6.26
N HIS A 176 -16.87 24.05 4.99
CA HIS A 176 -17.80 24.19 3.89
C HIS A 176 -18.68 22.94 3.73
N THR A 177 -18.09 21.74 3.77
CA THR A 177 -18.86 20.48 3.67
C THR A 177 -19.85 20.34 4.82
N ILE A 178 -19.46 20.64 6.06
CA ILE A 178 -20.39 20.59 7.21
C ILE A 178 -21.53 21.60 7.03
N MET A 179 -21.22 22.81 6.55
CA MET A 179 -22.24 23.83 6.28
C MET A 179 -23.24 23.37 5.22
N ASP A 180 -22.77 22.78 4.11
CA ASP A 180 -23.64 22.23 3.06
C ASP A 180 -24.54 21.11 3.62
N GLU A 181 -23.96 20.21 4.40
CA GLU A 181 -24.72 19.11 5.05
C GLU A 181 -25.80 19.64 6.00
N GLN A 182 -25.53 20.73 6.72
CA GLN A 182 -26.52 21.41 7.56
C GLN A 182 -27.68 22.00 6.76
N THR A 183 -27.44 22.47 5.52
CA THR A 183 -28.54 22.91 4.64
C THR A 183 -29.42 21.75 4.17
N ALA A 184 -28.89 20.52 4.21
CA ALA A 184 -29.60 19.28 3.88
C ALA A 184 -30.18 18.56 5.11
N ASP A 185 -30.35 19.26 6.24
CA ASP A 185 -30.87 18.75 7.51
C ASP A 185 -30.04 17.61 8.16
N ARG A 186 -28.74 17.54 7.82
CA ARG A 186 -27.72 16.70 8.48
C ARG A 186 -26.79 17.56 9.36
N GLY A 187 -25.80 16.96 10.02
CA GLY A 187 -24.83 17.70 10.83
C GLY A 187 -25.42 18.34 12.09
N LYS A 188 -26.50 17.77 12.65
CA LYS A 188 -27.22 18.34 13.82
C LYS A 188 -26.41 18.29 15.11
N MET A 189 -25.40 17.43 15.13
CA MET A 189 -24.44 17.32 16.24
C MET A 189 -23.47 18.51 16.32
N PHE A 190 -23.24 19.20 15.19
CA PHE A 190 -22.33 20.34 15.12
C PHE A 190 -23.06 21.59 15.63
N PRO A 191 -22.33 22.59 16.16
CA PRO A 191 -22.91 23.93 16.27
C PRO A 191 -23.39 24.38 14.90
N THR A 192 -24.47 25.16 14.85
CA THR A 192 -25.00 25.68 13.57
C THR A 192 -23.99 26.63 12.94
N LEU A 193 -23.33 26.19 11.87
CA LEU A 193 -22.27 26.95 11.19
C LEU A 193 -22.82 27.94 10.16
N GLN A 194 -24.12 28.20 10.20
CA GLN A 194 -24.80 29.19 9.36
C GLN A 194 -24.79 30.58 10.04
N PRO A 195 -24.77 31.67 9.26
CA PRO A 195 -24.80 33.02 9.81
C PRO A 195 -26.01 33.20 10.71
N PHE A 196 -25.84 33.89 11.82
CA PHE A 196 -26.93 34.21 12.72
C PHE A 196 -27.84 35.28 12.11
N THR A 197 -29.14 35.02 12.08
CA THR A 197 -30.16 35.92 11.50
C THR A 197 -31.32 36.23 12.46
N GLY A 198 -31.20 35.80 13.73
CA GLY A 198 -32.22 35.97 14.76
C GLY A 198 -32.14 37.30 15.51
N SER A 199 -33.03 37.46 16.49
CA SER A 199 -33.00 38.55 17.48
C SER A 199 -31.97 38.27 18.58
N LEU A 200 -31.49 39.29 19.30
CA LEU A 200 -30.49 39.07 20.38
C LEU A 200 -30.97 38.09 21.46
N LYS A 201 -32.29 38.00 21.68
CA LYS A 201 -32.89 37.05 22.63
C LYS A 201 -32.65 35.60 22.22
N ASP A 202 -32.54 35.33 20.92
CA ASP A 202 -32.32 33.99 20.36
C ASP A 202 -30.88 33.49 20.57
N LEU A 203 -29.97 34.35 21.06
CA LEU A 203 -28.61 33.97 21.46
C LEU A 203 -28.55 33.33 22.85
N PHE A 204 -29.61 33.48 23.65
CA PHE A 204 -29.67 33.03 25.03
C PHE A 204 -30.69 31.90 25.20
N THR A 205 -30.32 30.92 26.00
CA THR A 205 -31.15 29.81 26.47
C THR A 205 -31.36 29.97 27.99
N LEU A 206 -32.04 29.01 28.61
CA LEU A 206 -32.19 28.99 30.06
C LEU A 206 -30.85 28.86 30.78
N ASP A 207 -29.84 28.26 30.13
CA ASP A 207 -28.58 27.84 30.76
C ASP A 207 -27.38 28.74 30.42
N ASN A 208 -27.54 29.77 29.56
CA ASN A 208 -26.49 30.75 29.28
C ASN A 208 -26.98 32.20 29.43
N ASP A 209 -26.21 32.97 30.20
CA ASP A 209 -26.40 34.41 30.37
C ASP A 209 -25.43 35.25 29.51
N LEU A 210 -24.54 34.57 28.78
CA LEU A 210 -23.48 35.16 27.98
C LEU A 210 -23.46 34.57 26.56
N ALA A 211 -23.28 35.44 25.57
CA ALA A 211 -23.10 35.07 24.17
C ALA A 211 -21.95 35.85 23.53
N PHE A 212 -21.27 35.24 22.57
CA PHE A 212 -20.21 35.84 21.79
C PHE A 212 -20.59 35.85 20.31
N LEU A 213 -20.36 36.99 19.68
CA LEU A 213 -20.74 37.24 18.30
C LEU A 213 -19.52 37.68 17.51
N VAL A 214 -19.06 36.79 16.61
CA VAL A 214 -17.96 37.08 15.69
C VAL A 214 -18.53 37.79 14.46
N VAL A 215 -18.07 39.01 14.22
CA VAL A 215 -18.47 39.78 13.03
C VAL A 215 -17.37 39.64 11.99
N GLN A 216 -17.63 38.91 10.91
CA GLN A 216 -16.65 38.67 9.84
C GLN A 216 -17.03 39.37 8.54
N GLN A 217 -16.06 39.54 7.66
CA GLN A 217 -16.25 40.31 6.44
C GLN A 217 -16.98 39.49 5.37
N ASN A 218 -16.49 38.28 5.08
CA ASN A 218 -17.01 37.41 4.03
C ASN A 218 -17.38 36.03 4.58
N VAL A 219 -18.24 35.31 3.85
CA VAL A 219 -18.59 33.92 4.17
C VAL A 219 -17.37 32.99 4.07
N SER A 220 -16.44 33.29 3.16
CA SER A 220 -15.22 32.52 2.91
C SER A 220 -14.11 32.69 3.96
N ASP A 221 -14.30 33.57 4.94
CA ASP A 221 -13.25 33.83 5.96
C ASP A 221 -13.20 32.72 7.01
N TYR A 222 -14.29 31.98 7.21
CA TYR A 222 -14.47 30.85 8.15
C TYR A 222 -14.09 31.09 9.63
N VAL A 223 -13.63 32.29 9.99
CA VAL A 223 -13.13 32.61 11.34
C VAL A 223 -14.18 32.35 12.41
N GLY A 224 -15.43 32.76 12.19
CA GLY A 224 -16.53 32.52 13.13
C GLY A 224 -16.80 31.03 13.32
N GLN A 225 -16.90 30.28 12.22
CA GLN A 225 -17.15 28.84 12.22
C GLN A 225 -16.03 28.07 12.92
N GLU A 226 -14.76 28.46 12.70
CA GLU A 226 -13.62 27.87 13.40
C GLU A 226 -13.73 28.06 14.91
N VAL A 227 -14.01 29.27 15.38
CA VAL A 227 -14.14 29.56 16.82
C VAL A 227 -15.31 28.78 17.43
N MET A 228 -16.43 28.66 16.71
CA MET A 228 -17.59 27.88 17.13
C MET A 228 -17.25 26.40 17.29
N MET A 229 -16.51 25.85 16.34
CA MET A 229 -16.03 24.46 16.40
C MET A 229 -14.99 24.27 17.50
N ASP A 230 -14.06 25.21 17.71
CA ASP A 230 -13.04 25.13 18.76
C ASP A 230 -13.65 25.16 20.17
N LEU A 231 -14.77 25.87 20.34
CA LEU A 231 -15.43 26.08 21.63
C LEU A 231 -16.65 25.17 21.85
N HIS A 232 -16.92 24.19 20.99
CA HIS A 232 -18.12 23.33 21.10
C HIS A 232 -18.25 22.57 22.42
N LYS A 233 -17.14 22.32 23.14
CA LYS A 233 -17.13 21.65 24.45
C LYS A 233 -17.43 22.58 25.61
N VAL A 234 -17.36 23.89 25.40
CA VAL A 234 -17.57 24.90 26.45
C VAL A 234 -19.07 25.04 26.69
N LYS A 235 -19.53 24.51 27.82
CA LYS A 235 -20.93 24.63 28.25
C LYS A 235 -21.25 26.07 28.67
N ASN A 236 -22.54 26.42 28.60
CA ASN A 236 -23.09 27.71 29.06
C ASN A 236 -22.56 28.95 28.32
N VAL A 237 -22.00 28.76 27.13
CA VAL A 237 -21.52 29.84 26.26
C VAL A 237 -22.02 29.59 24.86
N ASN A 238 -22.75 30.55 24.30
CA ASN A 238 -23.18 30.49 22.90
C ASN A 238 -22.26 31.35 22.05
N VAL A 239 -21.65 30.76 21.03
CA VAL A 239 -20.82 31.47 20.06
C VAL A 239 -21.53 31.40 18.71
N ARG A 240 -21.75 32.55 18.09
CA ARG A 240 -22.31 32.68 16.74
C ARG A 240 -21.48 33.66 15.92
N TYR A 241 -21.73 33.70 14.62
CA TYR A 241 -21.14 34.72 13.75
C TYR A 241 -22.21 35.40 12.90
N ILE A 242 -21.92 36.64 12.53
CA ILE A 242 -22.66 37.42 11.54
C ILE A 242 -21.71 37.95 10.48
N LEU A 243 -22.28 38.30 9.34
CA LEU A 243 -21.56 38.93 8.25
C LEU A 243 -21.68 40.44 8.34
N LYS A 244 -20.72 41.15 7.73
CA LYS A 244 -20.73 42.62 7.61
C LYS A 244 -22.03 43.18 7.02
N ASN A 245 -22.75 42.41 6.20
CA ASN A 245 -24.00 42.85 5.58
C ASN A 245 -25.21 42.82 6.53
N GLU A 246 -25.08 42.28 7.75
CA GLU A 246 -26.09 42.36 8.81
C GLU A 246 -26.07 43.76 9.45
N THR A 247 -26.50 44.76 8.67
CA THR A 247 -26.31 46.19 8.98
C THR A 247 -26.94 46.60 10.29
N VAL A 248 -28.02 45.95 10.71
CA VAL A 248 -28.74 46.26 11.96
C VAL A 248 -27.85 46.00 13.17
N LEU A 249 -27.29 44.79 13.28
CA LEU A 249 -26.44 44.40 14.41
C LEU A 249 -25.05 45.06 14.33
N VAL A 250 -24.47 45.14 13.13
CA VAL A 250 -23.17 45.79 12.91
C VAL A 250 -23.19 47.26 13.35
N THR A 251 -24.26 47.98 13.03
CA THR A 251 -24.44 49.38 13.45
C THR A 251 -24.75 49.48 14.94
N LYS A 252 -25.60 48.60 15.49
CA LYS A 252 -25.93 48.58 16.94
C LYS A 252 -24.68 48.41 17.80
N PHE A 253 -23.72 47.60 17.37
CA PHE A 253 -22.49 47.32 18.10
C PHE A 253 -21.31 48.25 17.75
N GLY A 254 -21.50 49.20 16.82
CA GLY A 254 -20.43 50.13 16.42
C GLY A 254 -19.21 49.47 15.78
N VAL A 255 -19.40 48.34 15.07
CA VAL A 255 -18.29 47.59 14.46
C VAL A 255 -17.83 48.29 13.18
N THR A 256 -16.54 48.68 13.15
CA THR A 256 -15.92 49.39 12.01
C THR A 256 -14.77 48.62 11.37
N SER A 257 -14.14 47.71 12.10
CA SER A 257 -13.05 46.82 11.65
C SER A 257 -13.49 45.35 11.69
N PHE A 258 -12.98 44.54 10.77
CA PHE A 258 -13.34 43.12 10.65
C PHE A 258 -12.09 42.23 10.59
N PRO A 259 -12.12 41.01 11.17
CA PRO A 259 -13.18 40.51 12.03
C PRO A 259 -13.21 41.24 13.39
N ALA A 260 -14.37 41.30 14.03
CA ALA A 260 -14.56 41.82 15.38
C ALA A 260 -15.20 40.78 16.30
N LEU A 261 -14.96 40.88 17.60
CA LEU A 261 -15.58 40.05 18.62
C LEU A 261 -16.45 40.92 19.54
N VAL A 262 -17.74 40.61 19.59
CA VAL A 262 -18.70 41.25 20.49
C VAL A 262 -19.08 40.25 21.58
N VAL A 263 -18.99 40.66 22.84
CA VAL A 263 -19.60 39.92 23.96
C VAL A 263 -20.93 40.58 24.32
N ILE A 264 -21.95 39.75 24.57
CA ILE A 264 -23.34 40.18 24.79
C ILE A 264 -23.88 39.47 26.02
N ASN A 265 -24.38 40.24 26.97
CA ASN A 265 -25.06 39.75 28.17
C ASN A 265 -26.57 39.58 27.91
N LYS A 266 -27.23 38.78 28.75
CA LYS A 266 -28.68 38.51 28.66
C LYS A 266 -29.58 39.75 28.79
N ASP A 267 -29.08 40.82 29.42
CA ASP A 267 -29.73 42.13 29.49
C ASP A 267 -29.52 42.98 28.22
N GLU A 268 -28.96 42.39 27.15
CA GLU A 268 -28.59 43.00 25.87
C GLU A 268 -27.47 44.06 25.96
N THR A 269 -26.80 44.19 27.11
CA THR A 269 -25.56 44.98 27.19
C THR A 269 -24.44 44.30 26.43
N HIS A 270 -23.55 45.07 25.80
CA HIS A 270 -22.49 44.53 24.95
C HIS A 270 -21.17 45.27 25.11
N GLN A 271 -20.09 44.57 24.77
CA GLN A 271 -18.73 45.12 24.75
C GLN A 271 -17.98 44.58 23.53
N LEU A 272 -17.21 45.47 22.87
CA LEU A 272 -16.25 45.08 21.84
C LEU A 272 -14.93 44.64 22.48
N LEU A 273 -14.44 43.48 22.06
CA LEU A 273 -13.15 42.95 22.48
C LEU A 273 -12.12 43.13 21.37
N ASP A 274 -10.94 43.63 21.72
CA ASP A 274 -9.82 43.76 20.80
C ASP A 274 -9.22 42.39 20.47
N VAL A 275 -9.25 42.03 19.19
CA VAL A 275 -8.85 40.71 18.69
C VAL A 275 -8.10 40.83 17.37
N LYS A 276 -7.16 39.91 17.14
CA LYS A 276 -6.50 39.79 15.84
C LYS A 276 -7.38 38.97 14.88
N ALA A 277 -7.13 39.11 13.59
CA ALA A 277 -7.85 38.43 12.51
C ALA A 277 -7.60 36.92 12.38
N LYS A 278 -7.44 36.19 13.50
CA LYS A 278 -7.23 34.74 13.53
C LYS A 278 -8.18 34.09 14.54
N ALA A 279 -8.78 32.96 14.18
CA ALA A 279 -9.69 32.21 15.05
C ALA A 279 -9.08 31.92 16.43
N GLU A 280 -7.81 31.48 16.46
CA GLU A 280 -7.07 31.23 17.70
C GLU A 280 -6.97 32.48 18.60
N SER A 281 -6.82 33.68 18.02
CA SER A 281 -6.81 34.93 18.81
C SER A 281 -8.17 35.21 19.45
N ILE A 282 -9.26 34.93 18.72
CA ILE A 282 -10.63 35.14 19.18
C ILE A 282 -10.98 34.11 20.25
N LYS A 283 -10.67 32.83 20.03
CA LYS A 283 -10.79 31.74 21.01
C LYS A 283 -10.11 32.11 22.33
N ASN A 284 -8.85 32.54 22.28
CA ASN A 284 -8.10 32.95 23.47
C ASN A 284 -8.72 34.17 24.17
N ALA A 285 -9.24 35.14 23.42
CA ALA A 285 -9.94 36.29 23.98
C ALA A 285 -11.23 35.86 24.71
N ILE A 286 -12.02 34.95 24.13
CA ILE A 286 -13.23 34.38 24.75
C ILE A 286 -12.84 33.63 26.03
N GLN A 287 -11.86 32.74 25.98
CA GLN A 287 -11.41 31.97 27.15
C GLN A 287 -10.90 32.88 28.27
N LYS A 288 -10.14 33.93 27.93
CA LYS A 288 -9.68 34.93 28.90
C LYS A 288 -10.85 35.72 29.51
N TYR A 289 -11.88 36.04 28.73
CA TYR A 289 -13.09 36.70 29.24
C TYR A 289 -13.88 35.78 30.19
N LEU A 290 -13.91 34.48 29.93
CA LEU A 290 -14.61 33.52 30.77
C LEU A 290 -13.89 33.20 32.09
N TYR A 291 -12.56 33.36 32.16
CA TYR A 291 -11.76 33.00 33.34
C TYR A 291 -12.20 33.72 34.64
N PRO A 292 -12.48 35.05 34.66
CA PRO A 292 -12.97 35.77 35.83
C PRO A 292 -14.44 35.48 36.19
N HIS A 293 -15.25 34.95 35.26
CA HIS A 293 -16.69 34.71 35.43
C HIS A 293 -17.03 33.27 35.81
N LYS A 294 -16.04 32.41 36.06
CA LYS A 294 -16.26 31.07 36.63
C LYS A 294 -16.54 31.18 38.13
N THR A 295 -17.80 31.23 38.52
CA THR A 295 -18.24 30.76 39.84
C THR A 295 -18.08 29.24 39.93
N THR A 296 -17.62 28.78 41.09
CA THR A 296 -17.22 27.42 41.45
C THR A 296 -18.17 26.29 41.01
N ASN A 297 -17.66 25.35 40.21
CA ASN A 297 -17.65 23.88 40.43
C ASN A 297 -17.54 23.12 39.10
N SER A 298 -16.37 22.53 38.86
CA SER A 298 -16.18 21.24 38.18
C SER A 298 -14.67 20.97 38.05
N ASN A 299 -14.14 20.24 39.04
CA ASN A 299 -12.90 19.49 38.87
C ASN A 299 -13.23 18.25 38.05
N GLU A 300 -12.90 18.23 36.77
CA GLU A 300 -12.74 16.99 36.01
C GLU A 300 -11.47 17.12 35.17
N GLU A 301 -10.34 16.77 35.80
CA GLU A 301 -9.16 16.31 35.07
C GLU A 301 -9.46 14.91 34.53
N LEU A 302 -9.41 14.77 33.20
CA LEU A 302 -9.46 13.51 32.48
C LEU A 302 -8.19 12.69 32.77
N ILE A 303 -8.29 11.75 33.70
CA ILE A 303 -7.32 10.66 33.88
C ILE A 303 -7.74 9.51 32.95
N ILE A 304 -6.97 9.29 31.88
CA ILE A 304 -7.13 8.13 30.99
C ILE A 304 -6.23 7.01 31.52
N ASN A 305 -6.85 5.96 32.08
CA ASN A 305 -6.20 4.69 32.38
C ASN A 305 -5.86 3.97 31.06
N ARG A 306 -4.58 3.63 30.85
CA ARG A 306 -4.13 2.69 29.82
C ARG A 306 -3.74 1.37 30.51
N GLU A 307 -4.42 0.30 30.16
CA GLU A 307 -4.00 -1.07 30.47
C GLU A 307 -2.90 -1.50 29.50
N ASP A 308 -1.74 -1.87 30.04
CA ASP A 308 -0.65 -2.49 29.30
C ASP A 308 -0.84 -4.01 29.25
N LYS A 309 -0.91 -4.57 28.03
CA LYS A 309 -0.63 -5.99 27.78
C LYS A 309 0.75 -6.11 27.13
N HIS A 310 1.62 -6.78 27.88
CA HIS A 310 2.95 -7.18 27.47
C HIS A 310 2.87 -8.44 26.59
N SER A 311 3.49 -8.44 25.42
CA SER A 311 4.21 -9.62 24.96
C SER A 311 5.32 -9.27 23.97
N GLN A 312 6.34 -10.12 23.99
CA GLN A 312 7.73 -9.91 23.62
C GLN A 312 7.99 -10.25 22.14
N ASN A 313 9.00 -9.61 21.53
CA ASN A 313 9.63 -10.09 20.30
C ASN A 313 11.15 -10.18 20.49
N VAL A 314 11.63 -11.38 20.81
CA VAL A 314 13.05 -11.78 20.78
C VAL A 314 13.27 -12.60 19.50
N VAL A 315 13.13 -11.98 18.32
CA VAL A 315 13.50 -12.60 17.03
C VAL A 315 13.99 -11.54 16.01
N ASN A 316 14.76 -10.52 16.40
CA ASN A 316 15.15 -9.45 15.43
C ASN A 316 16.64 -9.28 15.15
N PHE A 317 17.56 -9.91 15.88
CA PHE A 317 18.99 -9.61 15.70
C PHE A 317 19.73 -10.45 14.65
N LEU A 318 19.22 -11.64 14.29
CA LEU A 318 19.87 -12.50 13.29
C LEU A 318 19.50 -12.12 11.84
N ASP A 319 18.31 -11.55 11.64
CA ASP A 319 17.74 -11.23 10.32
C ASP A 319 18.32 -9.94 9.71
N GLU A 320 18.57 -8.90 10.51
CA GLU A 320 19.07 -7.61 10.00
C GLU A 320 20.45 -7.71 9.33
N ARG A 321 21.35 -8.54 9.86
CA ARG A 321 22.70 -8.72 9.29
C ARG A 321 22.67 -9.46 7.96
N GLU A 322 21.78 -10.44 7.82
CA GLU A 322 21.59 -11.18 6.56
C GLU A 322 20.93 -10.29 5.50
N ARG A 323 19.92 -9.52 5.89
CA ARG A 323 19.31 -8.49 5.03
C ARG A 323 20.33 -7.46 4.53
N ALA A 324 21.21 -6.97 5.41
CA ALA A 324 22.25 -6.00 5.04
C ALA A 324 23.25 -6.59 4.03
N ARG A 325 23.67 -7.84 4.21
CA ARG A 325 24.55 -8.56 3.27
C ARG A 325 23.88 -8.78 1.92
N LEU A 326 22.60 -9.15 1.92
CA LEU A 326 21.83 -9.34 0.68
C LEU A 326 21.68 -8.02 -0.08
N LYS A 327 21.37 -6.92 0.63
CA LYS A 327 21.29 -5.56 0.07
C LYS A 327 22.60 -5.14 -0.60
N ASP A 328 23.73 -5.36 0.06
CA ASP A 328 25.05 -5.05 -0.49
C ASP A 328 25.40 -5.93 -1.71
N LYS A 329 25.03 -7.22 -1.67
CA LYS A 329 25.17 -8.13 -2.82
C LYS A 329 24.37 -7.64 -4.02
N ILE A 330 23.11 -7.24 -3.82
CA ILE A 330 22.24 -6.70 -4.88
C ILE A 330 22.84 -5.42 -5.46
N LYS A 331 23.31 -4.49 -4.62
CA LYS A 331 23.92 -3.23 -5.08
C LYS A 331 25.15 -3.47 -5.97
N ARG A 332 25.95 -4.49 -5.65
CA ARG A 332 27.13 -4.89 -6.45
C ARG A 332 26.78 -5.55 -7.78
N MET A 333 25.55 -6.06 -7.94
CA MET A 333 25.11 -6.65 -9.21
C MET A 333 24.81 -5.59 -10.29
N GLY A 334 24.75 -4.32 -9.93
CA GLY A 334 24.50 -3.23 -10.88
C GLY A 334 23.07 -3.22 -11.41
N ASP A 335 22.92 -2.89 -12.69
CA ASP A 335 21.61 -2.79 -13.33
C ASP A 335 21.10 -4.18 -13.73
N VAL A 336 20.26 -4.76 -12.87
CA VAL A 336 19.69 -6.10 -13.07
C VAL A 336 18.17 -6.14 -12.83
N VAL A 337 17.52 -7.06 -13.54
CA VAL A 337 16.10 -7.39 -13.37
C VAL A 337 15.97 -8.68 -12.56
N PHE A 338 15.14 -8.66 -11.52
CA PHE A 338 14.87 -9.84 -10.70
C PHE A 338 13.49 -10.39 -11.01
N GLN A 339 13.39 -11.71 -11.15
CA GLN A 339 12.12 -12.41 -11.32
C GLN A 339 11.13 -12.08 -10.20
N MET A 340 11.63 -11.97 -8.96
CA MET A 340 10.84 -11.58 -7.79
C MET A 340 10.18 -10.22 -7.96
N ASP A 341 10.90 -9.21 -8.45
CA ASP A 341 10.32 -7.89 -8.67
C ASP A 341 9.25 -7.94 -9.78
N LEU A 342 9.48 -8.71 -10.85
CA LEU A 342 8.52 -8.85 -11.96
C LEU A 342 7.23 -9.56 -11.52
N GLU A 343 7.35 -10.68 -10.80
CA GLU A 343 6.22 -11.43 -10.29
C GLU A 343 5.43 -10.64 -9.24
N SER A 344 6.10 -9.97 -8.31
CA SER A 344 5.45 -9.07 -7.33
C SER A 344 4.71 -7.93 -8.03
N THR A 345 5.28 -7.38 -9.10
CA THR A 345 4.60 -6.36 -9.93
C THR A 345 3.35 -6.92 -10.58
N LEU A 346 3.43 -8.11 -11.19
CA LEU A 346 2.30 -8.77 -11.84
C LEU A 346 1.17 -9.09 -10.84
N ARG A 347 1.51 -9.63 -9.67
CA ARG A 347 0.55 -9.89 -8.59
C ARG A 347 -0.14 -8.59 -8.20
N TYR A 348 0.61 -7.54 -7.88
CA TYR A 348 0.02 -6.28 -7.46
C TYR A 348 -0.81 -5.62 -8.57
N SER A 349 -0.32 -5.59 -9.80
CA SER A 349 -1.02 -4.95 -10.92
C SER A 349 -2.37 -5.58 -11.24
N LEU A 350 -2.51 -6.91 -11.11
CA LEU A 350 -3.74 -7.63 -11.40
C LEU A 350 -4.62 -7.89 -10.17
N LYS A 351 -4.03 -8.29 -9.05
CA LYS A 351 -4.76 -8.62 -7.82
C LYS A 351 -5.21 -7.38 -7.07
N HIS A 352 -4.39 -6.33 -7.10
CA HIS A 352 -4.64 -5.10 -6.36
C HIS A 352 -5.24 -4.01 -7.26
N GLU A 353 -4.46 -3.44 -8.18
CA GLU A 353 -4.90 -2.28 -9.00
C GLU A 353 -6.13 -2.61 -9.85
N VAL A 354 -6.08 -3.71 -10.62
CA VAL A 354 -7.26 -4.19 -11.37
C VAL A 354 -8.33 -4.72 -10.43
N GLY A 355 -7.93 -5.36 -9.33
CA GLY A 355 -8.82 -5.95 -8.33
C GLY A 355 -9.66 -4.94 -7.54
N LEU A 356 -9.21 -3.69 -7.45
CA LEU A 356 -9.92 -2.57 -6.82
C LEU A 356 -11.10 -2.08 -7.64
N VAL A 357 -11.11 -2.34 -8.95
CA VAL A 357 -12.20 -1.89 -9.81
C VAL A 357 -13.42 -2.78 -9.64
N LYS A 358 -14.52 -2.21 -9.16
CA LYS A 358 -15.79 -2.93 -8.95
C LYS A 358 -16.30 -3.61 -10.23
N GLU A 359 -16.33 -2.87 -11.34
CA GLU A 359 -16.72 -3.36 -12.66
C GLU A 359 -15.86 -2.74 -13.77
N ILE A 360 -15.42 -3.57 -14.71
CA ILE A 360 -14.48 -3.26 -15.78
C ILE A 360 -15.20 -3.44 -17.12
N THR A 361 -15.53 -2.32 -17.78
CA THR A 361 -16.22 -2.27 -19.08
C THR A 361 -15.47 -1.38 -20.08
N ASP A 362 -15.89 -1.39 -21.34
CA ASP A 362 -15.51 -0.42 -22.38
C ASP A 362 -13.99 -0.22 -22.55
N GLU A 363 -13.52 1.04 -22.54
CA GLU A 363 -12.10 1.39 -22.70
C GLU A 363 -11.22 0.72 -21.64
N ARG A 364 -11.71 0.64 -20.39
CA ARG A 364 -10.98 0.01 -19.28
C ARG A 364 -10.83 -1.49 -19.51
N LEU A 365 -11.84 -2.15 -20.04
CA LEU A 365 -11.77 -3.56 -20.42
C LEU A 365 -10.83 -3.79 -21.61
N GLN A 366 -10.82 -2.90 -22.59
CA GLN A 366 -9.86 -3.00 -23.70
C GLN A 366 -8.42 -2.82 -23.22
N ALA A 367 -8.17 -1.87 -22.30
CA ALA A 367 -6.86 -1.71 -21.67
C ALA A 367 -6.42 -2.97 -20.93
N LEU A 368 -7.33 -3.62 -20.18
CA LEU A 368 -7.06 -4.88 -19.50
C LEU A 368 -6.73 -6.01 -20.48
N LYS A 369 -7.49 -6.17 -21.56
CA LYS A 369 -7.25 -7.16 -22.61
C LYS A 369 -5.86 -6.98 -23.24
N ASN A 370 -5.51 -5.74 -23.57
CA ASN A 370 -4.20 -5.41 -24.14
C ASN A 370 -3.06 -5.72 -23.16
N TYR A 371 -3.23 -5.36 -21.88
CA TYR A 371 -2.24 -5.62 -20.84
C TYR A 371 -2.02 -7.13 -20.61
N ILE A 372 -3.09 -7.90 -20.42
CA ILE A 372 -3.00 -9.37 -20.24
C ILE A 372 -2.39 -10.03 -21.48
N ASN A 373 -2.73 -9.58 -22.69
CA ASN A 373 -2.18 -10.16 -23.91
C ASN A 373 -0.66 -9.92 -24.04
N VAL A 374 -0.17 -8.74 -23.66
CA VAL A 374 1.27 -8.43 -23.62
C VAL A 374 1.98 -9.27 -22.56
N LEU A 375 1.37 -9.43 -21.38
CA LEU A 375 1.91 -10.30 -20.32
C LEU A 375 1.98 -11.75 -20.77
N TYR A 376 0.89 -12.30 -21.32
CA TYR A 376 0.83 -13.68 -21.81
C TYR A 376 1.94 -13.98 -22.82
N LYS A 377 2.21 -13.03 -23.71
CA LYS A 377 3.20 -13.22 -24.77
C LYS A 377 4.63 -13.10 -24.28
N TYR A 378 4.95 -12.07 -23.50
CA TYR A 378 6.35 -11.70 -23.24
C TYR A 378 6.81 -11.88 -21.79
N PHE A 379 5.91 -12.09 -20.81
CA PHE A 379 6.30 -12.23 -19.40
C PHE A 379 7.12 -13.51 -19.16
N PRO A 380 8.19 -13.48 -18.33
CA PRO A 380 9.10 -14.61 -18.15
C PRO A 380 8.54 -15.65 -17.19
N PHE A 381 7.41 -16.26 -17.55
CA PHE A 381 6.85 -17.37 -16.78
C PHE A 381 7.32 -18.73 -17.28
N GLY A 382 7.48 -19.65 -16.32
CA GLY A 382 7.54 -21.08 -16.59
C GLY A 382 6.21 -21.63 -17.10
N ARG A 383 6.15 -22.95 -17.34
CA ARG A 383 4.99 -23.62 -17.95
C ARG A 383 3.66 -23.31 -17.26
N ASN A 384 3.59 -23.47 -15.94
CA ASN A 384 2.34 -23.26 -15.19
C ASN A 384 1.91 -21.79 -15.21
N GLY A 385 2.86 -20.85 -15.10
CA GLY A 385 2.56 -19.42 -15.23
C GLY A 385 2.07 -19.02 -16.62
N LYS A 386 2.60 -19.63 -17.69
CA LYS A 386 2.07 -19.42 -19.04
C LYS A 386 0.64 -19.96 -19.20
N LEU A 387 0.33 -21.13 -18.64
CA LEU A 387 -1.02 -21.67 -18.61
C LEU A 387 -1.97 -20.76 -17.82
N PHE A 388 -1.54 -20.28 -16.65
CA PHE A 388 -2.30 -19.30 -15.87
C PHE A 388 -2.62 -18.03 -16.67
N LEU A 389 -1.64 -17.42 -17.35
CA LEU A 389 -1.87 -16.22 -18.16
C LEU A 389 -2.74 -16.51 -19.39
N HIS A 390 -2.64 -17.71 -19.96
CA HIS A 390 -3.55 -18.16 -21.02
C HIS A 390 -5.00 -18.22 -20.51
N ASP A 391 -5.24 -18.89 -19.38
CA ASP A 391 -6.59 -19.06 -18.83
C ASP A 391 -7.19 -17.72 -18.40
N LEU A 392 -6.37 -16.83 -17.82
CA LEU A 392 -6.77 -15.47 -17.50
C LEU A 392 -7.12 -14.66 -18.76
N LYS A 393 -6.33 -14.79 -19.83
CA LYS A 393 -6.62 -14.16 -21.12
C LYS A 393 -7.96 -14.63 -21.67
N GLU A 394 -8.17 -15.93 -21.75
CA GLU A 394 -9.40 -16.53 -22.29
C GLU A 394 -10.64 -16.11 -21.47
N PHE A 395 -10.51 -16.06 -20.14
CA PHE A 395 -11.57 -15.60 -19.25
C PHE A 395 -12.04 -14.17 -19.57
N VAL A 396 -11.12 -13.27 -19.92
CA VAL A 396 -11.42 -11.85 -20.18
C VAL A 396 -11.79 -11.61 -21.65
N TRP A 397 -11.20 -12.34 -22.59
CA TRP A 397 -11.19 -12.01 -24.03
C TRP A 397 -12.59 -11.81 -24.63
N TYR A 398 -13.52 -12.70 -24.30
CA TYR A 398 -14.87 -12.71 -24.88
C TYR A 398 -15.92 -11.94 -24.07
N LYS A 399 -15.54 -11.39 -22.91
CA LYS A 399 -16.46 -10.65 -22.05
C LYS A 399 -16.59 -9.20 -22.50
N THR A 400 -17.76 -8.62 -22.22
CA THR A 400 -18.08 -7.19 -22.35
C THR A 400 -17.97 -6.45 -21.01
N ALA A 401 -18.07 -7.18 -19.90
CA ALA A 401 -17.88 -6.68 -18.54
C ALA A 401 -17.20 -7.75 -17.66
N VAL A 402 -16.32 -7.33 -16.76
CA VAL A 402 -15.64 -8.22 -15.78
C VAL A 402 -15.57 -7.52 -14.43
N LYS A 403 -15.73 -8.24 -13.32
CA LYS A 403 -15.48 -7.66 -11.99
C LYS A 403 -13.99 -7.74 -11.66
N GLY A 404 -13.40 -6.67 -11.12
CA GLY A 404 -12.01 -6.70 -10.67
C GLY A 404 -11.77 -7.77 -9.61
N SER A 405 -12.76 -8.02 -8.75
CA SER A 405 -12.72 -9.12 -7.78
C SER A 405 -12.51 -10.49 -8.41
N ASP A 406 -13.03 -10.73 -9.61
CA ASP A 406 -12.85 -12.01 -10.31
C ASP A 406 -11.39 -12.17 -10.74
N ILE A 407 -10.77 -11.10 -11.25
CA ILE A 407 -9.34 -11.08 -11.59
C ILE A 407 -8.48 -11.31 -10.34
N ALA A 408 -8.80 -10.63 -9.24
CA ALA A 408 -8.11 -10.83 -7.97
C ALA A 408 -8.24 -12.28 -7.45
N ASN A 409 -9.41 -12.90 -7.64
CA ASN A 409 -9.63 -14.29 -7.29
C ASN A 409 -8.80 -15.25 -8.17
N PHE A 410 -8.69 -14.99 -9.48
CA PHE A 410 -7.78 -15.74 -10.36
C PHE A 410 -6.35 -15.75 -9.82
N LEU A 411 -5.86 -14.58 -9.41
CA LEU A 411 -4.53 -14.45 -8.82
C LEU A 411 -4.46 -15.24 -7.53
N LYS A 412 -5.39 -15.05 -6.58
CA LYS A 412 -5.44 -15.76 -5.29
C LYS A 412 -5.37 -17.28 -5.43
N HIS A 413 -6.05 -17.86 -6.43
CA HIS A 413 -5.95 -19.29 -6.70
C HIS A 413 -4.56 -19.66 -7.20
N ALA A 414 -3.99 -18.90 -8.14
CA ALA A 414 -2.64 -19.13 -8.66
C ALA A 414 -1.53 -19.00 -7.59
N GLU A 415 -1.76 -18.28 -6.48
CA GLU A 415 -0.79 -18.18 -5.38
C GLU A 415 -0.79 -19.38 -4.42
N MET A 416 -1.77 -20.30 -4.52
CA MET A 416 -1.78 -21.50 -3.70
C MET A 416 -0.56 -22.36 -4.03
N GLU A 417 0.13 -22.89 -3.01
CA GLU A 417 1.41 -23.61 -3.17
C GLU A 417 1.33 -24.77 -4.17
N ASN A 418 0.19 -25.46 -4.23
CA ASN A 418 -0.03 -26.58 -5.14
C ASN A 418 -0.13 -26.19 -6.62
N GLN A 419 -0.38 -24.91 -6.94
CA GLN A 419 -0.48 -24.44 -8.33
C GLN A 419 0.89 -24.26 -8.97
N LEU A 420 1.94 -24.02 -8.17
CA LEU A 420 3.31 -23.86 -8.66
C LEU A 420 3.40 -22.84 -9.82
N VAL A 421 2.66 -21.72 -9.74
CA VAL A 421 2.62 -20.67 -10.77
C VAL A 421 3.72 -19.64 -10.56
N PHE A 422 3.88 -19.17 -9.32
CA PHE A 422 4.81 -18.11 -8.98
C PHE A 422 6.00 -18.65 -8.21
N SER A 423 7.21 -18.28 -8.64
CA SER A 423 8.44 -18.67 -7.98
C SER A 423 8.79 -17.80 -6.77
N SER A 424 8.21 -16.60 -6.69
CA SER A 424 8.49 -15.60 -5.66
C SER A 424 7.58 -15.72 -4.43
N PRO A 425 8.11 -15.42 -3.22
CA PRO A 425 7.30 -15.26 -2.02
C PRO A 425 6.37 -14.04 -2.14
N LEU A 426 5.22 -14.11 -1.46
CA LEU A 426 4.21 -13.04 -1.47
C LEU A 426 4.74 -11.74 -0.83
N GLY A 427 4.43 -10.60 -1.46
CA GLY A 427 4.67 -9.27 -0.90
C GLY A 427 6.13 -8.85 -0.78
N GLN A 428 7.07 -9.56 -1.40
CA GLN A 428 8.50 -9.23 -1.30
C GLN A 428 9.02 -8.49 -2.53
N TRP A 429 9.88 -7.52 -2.27
CA TRP A 429 10.64 -6.78 -3.27
C TRP A 429 12.12 -7.05 -3.05
N LEU A 430 12.89 -7.18 -4.12
CA LEU A 430 14.33 -7.44 -4.05
C LEU A 430 15.12 -6.26 -4.61
N GLY A 431 15.15 -6.09 -5.93
CA GLY A 431 15.81 -4.97 -6.57
C GLY A 431 14.99 -3.68 -6.51
N CYS A 432 13.69 -3.78 -6.26
CA CYS A 432 12.78 -2.65 -6.06
C CYS A 432 12.45 -2.36 -4.59
N LYS A 433 13.11 -3.03 -3.63
CA LYS A 433 12.97 -2.68 -2.20
C LYS A 433 13.58 -1.29 -1.94
N GLY A 434 12.81 -0.40 -1.32
CA GLY A 434 13.26 0.90 -0.84
C GLY A 434 13.96 0.83 0.51
N SER A 435 14.55 1.96 0.93
CA SER A 435 15.10 2.13 2.28
C SER A 435 14.02 2.12 3.36
N ALA A 436 12.77 2.44 3.00
CA ALA A 436 11.57 2.31 3.82
C ALA A 436 10.41 1.74 2.98
N ASP A 437 9.34 1.26 3.64
CA ASP A 437 8.25 0.54 2.98
C ASP A 437 7.42 1.40 2.01
N ASN A 438 7.39 2.71 2.20
CA ASN A 438 6.74 3.67 1.30
C ASN A 438 7.59 4.00 0.05
N TYR A 439 8.88 3.66 0.03
CA TYR A 439 9.75 3.97 -1.11
C TYR A 439 9.82 2.84 -2.14
N ARG A 440 9.92 3.24 -3.41
CA ARG A 440 10.15 2.36 -4.57
C ARG A 440 9.01 1.35 -4.78
N GLY A 441 9.20 0.10 -4.37
CA GLY A 441 8.20 -0.97 -4.41
C GLY A 441 7.57 -1.14 -5.79
N TYR A 442 6.24 -1.14 -5.81
CA TYR A 442 5.43 -1.36 -7.02
C TYR A 442 5.77 -0.41 -8.18
N THR A 443 6.01 0.87 -7.90
CA THR A 443 6.30 1.85 -8.97
C THR A 443 7.62 1.54 -9.67
N CYS A 444 8.65 1.12 -8.92
CA CYS A 444 9.91 0.63 -9.47
C CYS A 444 9.69 -0.65 -10.29
N GLY A 445 8.88 -1.57 -9.75
CA GLY A 445 8.53 -2.82 -10.40
C GLY A 445 7.83 -2.61 -11.74
N MET A 446 6.88 -1.67 -11.81
CA MET A 446 6.13 -1.37 -13.02
C MET A 446 7.02 -0.81 -14.14
N TRP A 447 7.97 0.06 -13.80
CA TRP A 447 8.96 0.52 -14.77
C TRP A 447 9.83 -0.64 -15.28
N LYS A 448 10.37 -1.46 -14.38
CA LYS A 448 11.18 -2.63 -14.78
C LYS A 448 10.39 -3.59 -15.67
N LEU A 449 9.11 -3.82 -15.35
CA LEU A 449 8.23 -4.68 -16.12
C LEU A 449 8.05 -4.17 -17.55
N PHE A 450 7.72 -2.89 -17.76
CA PHE A 450 7.53 -2.39 -19.12
C PHE A 450 8.83 -2.25 -19.92
N HIS A 451 9.95 -1.92 -19.29
CA HIS A 451 11.27 -2.00 -19.94
C HIS A 451 11.60 -3.43 -20.37
N TYR A 452 11.33 -4.40 -19.50
CA TYR A 452 11.44 -5.82 -19.83
C TYR A 452 10.54 -6.21 -21.01
N LEU A 453 9.25 -5.87 -20.96
CA LEU A 453 8.29 -6.24 -22.00
C LEU A 453 8.62 -5.60 -23.36
N THR A 454 9.06 -4.33 -23.39
CA THR A 454 9.46 -3.66 -24.64
C THR A 454 10.69 -4.31 -25.27
N VAL A 455 11.70 -4.64 -24.47
CA VAL A 455 12.91 -5.32 -24.95
C VAL A 455 12.61 -6.72 -25.50
N ASN A 456 11.82 -7.53 -24.78
CA ASN A 456 11.50 -8.89 -25.22
C ASN A 456 10.52 -8.90 -26.40
N ALA A 457 9.60 -7.94 -26.51
CA ALA A 457 8.79 -7.74 -27.70
C ALA A 457 9.66 -7.38 -28.92
N ALA A 458 10.69 -6.57 -28.73
CA ALA A 458 11.66 -6.22 -29.77
C ALA A 458 12.62 -7.37 -30.11
N ASP A 459 12.93 -8.28 -29.17
CA ASP A 459 13.76 -9.48 -29.43
C ASP A 459 12.98 -10.51 -30.25
N GLU A 460 11.70 -10.72 -29.94
CA GLU A 460 10.84 -11.62 -30.72
C GLU A 460 10.47 -11.01 -32.07
N ALA A 461 10.21 -9.70 -32.12
CA ALA A 461 9.75 -8.94 -33.29
C ALA A 461 8.56 -9.58 -34.04
N VAL A 462 7.73 -10.36 -33.32
CA VAL A 462 6.59 -11.08 -33.90
C VAL A 462 5.39 -10.14 -34.04
N GLY A 463 5.07 -9.76 -35.28
CA GLY A 463 3.92 -8.93 -35.65
C GLY A 463 4.33 -7.60 -36.30
N SER A 464 3.35 -6.78 -36.67
CA SER A 464 3.57 -5.51 -37.38
C SER A 464 3.42 -4.25 -36.53
N ASN A 465 2.95 -4.36 -35.27
CA ASN A 465 2.73 -3.21 -34.39
C ASN A 465 3.85 -3.08 -33.34
N PRO A 466 4.89 -2.24 -33.56
CA PRO A 466 5.97 -2.04 -32.61
C PRO A 466 5.54 -1.31 -31.32
N ARG A 467 4.34 -0.72 -31.31
CA ARG A 467 3.80 0.04 -30.17
C ARG A 467 3.00 -0.83 -29.21
N VAL A 468 2.81 -2.12 -29.49
CA VAL A 468 1.89 -2.99 -28.73
C VAL A 468 2.11 -2.95 -27.21
N VAL A 469 3.37 -2.91 -26.76
CA VAL A 469 3.70 -2.81 -25.33
C VAL A 469 3.45 -1.40 -24.78
N LEU A 470 3.79 -0.36 -25.54
CA LEU A 470 3.58 1.04 -25.14
C LEU A 470 2.09 1.40 -25.09
N GLU A 471 1.29 0.89 -26.03
CA GLU A 471 -0.17 1.05 -26.06
C GLU A 471 -0.83 0.31 -24.88
N ALA A 472 -0.35 -0.90 -24.55
CA ALA A 472 -0.80 -1.63 -23.37
C ALA A 472 -0.41 -0.90 -22.07
N MET A 473 0.81 -0.36 -21.98
CA MET A 473 1.24 0.47 -20.86
C MET A 473 0.37 1.72 -20.72
N HIS A 474 0.15 2.43 -21.82
CA HIS A 474 -0.68 3.64 -21.85
C HIS A 474 -2.09 3.37 -21.36
N GLY A 475 -2.75 2.34 -21.90
CA GLY A 475 -4.07 1.92 -21.46
C GLY A 475 -4.08 1.53 -19.99
N TYR A 476 -3.15 0.67 -19.56
CA TYR A 476 -3.09 0.22 -18.16
C TYR A 476 -2.91 1.40 -17.19
N ILE A 477 -1.94 2.28 -17.45
CA ILE A 477 -1.65 3.43 -16.58
C ILE A 477 -2.85 4.38 -16.51
N LYS A 478 -3.53 4.63 -17.64
CA LYS A 478 -4.74 5.47 -17.69
C LYS A 478 -5.88 4.86 -16.86
N SER A 479 -6.03 3.55 -16.95
CA SER A 479 -7.25 2.85 -16.54
C SER A 479 -7.22 2.28 -15.13
N PHE A 480 -6.04 1.95 -14.60
CA PHE A 480 -5.88 1.16 -13.37
C PHE A 480 -4.84 1.70 -12.39
N PHE A 481 -3.83 2.46 -12.83
CA PHE A 481 -2.72 2.81 -11.94
C PHE A 481 -3.15 3.80 -10.85
N GLY A 482 -3.05 3.39 -9.58
CA GLY A 482 -3.68 4.08 -8.46
C GLY A 482 -3.19 5.52 -8.21
N CYS A 483 -1.94 5.85 -8.54
CA CYS A 483 -1.47 7.23 -8.45
C CYS A 483 -2.05 8.08 -9.59
N TYR A 484 -3.14 8.80 -9.31
CA TYR A 484 -3.84 9.63 -10.30
C TYR A 484 -2.91 10.65 -10.96
N ASP A 485 -2.14 11.39 -10.16
CA ASP A 485 -1.19 12.39 -10.65
C ASP A 485 -0.06 11.78 -11.49
N CYS A 486 0.43 10.60 -11.10
CA CYS A 486 1.44 9.89 -11.87
C CYS A 486 0.86 9.45 -13.22
N SER A 487 -0.38 8.97 -13.22
CA SER A 487 -1.12 8.61 -14.43
C SER A 487 -1.26 9.81 -15.35
N GLN A 488 -1.77 10.95 -14.86
CA GLN A 488 -1.92 12.17 -15.66
C GLN A 488 -0.59 12.65 -16.25
N HIS A 489 0.46 12.71 -15.44
CA HIS A 489 1.79 13.06 -15.94
C HIS A 489 2.30 12.11 -17.03
N PHE A 490 2.01 10.82 -16.90
CA PHE A 490 2.36 9.84 -17.93
C PHE A 490 1.52 10.00 -19.19
N GLN A 491 0.21 10.28 -19.09
CA GLN A 491 -0.64 10.58 -20.25
C GLN A 491 -0.12 11.82 -21.01
N ASP A 492 0.28 12.87 -20.28
CA ASP A 492 0.86 14.08 -20.87
C ASP A 492 2.22 13.82 -21.50
N LEU A 493 3.05 12.99 -20.86
CA LEU A 493 4.34 12.55 -21.41
C LEU A 493 4.14 11.77 -22.71
N ALA A 494 3.19 10.83 -22.73
CA ALA A 494 2.85 10.03 -23.91
C ALA A 494 2.40 10.90 -25.08
N ARG A 495 1.58 11.93 -24.80
CA ARG A 495 1.12 12.90 -25.79
C ARG A 495 2.26 13.78 -26.32
N ARG A 496 3.04 14.42 -25.42
CA ARG A 496 4.13 15.33 -25.79
C ARG A 496 5.26 14.64 -26.53
N ARG A 497 5.56 13.38 -26.19
CA ARG A 497 6.57 12.56 -26.86
C ARG A 497 6.01 11.78 -28.06
N ALA A 498 4.79 12.09 -28.49
CA ALA A 498 4.11 11.49 -29.63
C ALA A 498 4.26 9.96 -29.69
N LEU A 499 3.80 9.24 -28.65
CA LEU A 499 3.83 7.76 -28.59
C LEU A 499 3.26 7.12 -29.88
N SER A 500 2.25 7.76 -30.49
CA SER A 500 1.68 7.35 -31.78
C SER A 500 2.67 7.33 -32.94
N ASN A 501 3.78 8.07 -32.87
CA ASN A 501 4.76 8.19 -33.95
C ASN A 501 5.88 7.14 -33.87
N VAL A 502 5.91 6.31 -32.83
CA VAL A 502 6.88 5.21 -32.72
C VAL A 502 6.63 4.21 -33.85
N SER A 503 7.63 4.02 -34.72
CA SER A 503 7.51 3.29 -35.99
C SER A 503 8.34 2.01 -36.07
N SER A 504 9.25 1.76 -35.11
CA SER A 504 10.08 0.55 -35.06
C SER A 504 10.13 -0.05 -33.64
N TRP A 505 10.50 -1.33 -33.56
CA TRP A 505 10.67 -2.04 -32.29
C TRP A 505 11.78 -1.42 -31.43
N ASP A 506 12.86 -0.96 -32.08
CA ASP A 506 13.99 -0.30 -31.41
C ASP A 506 13.57 1.06 -30.86
N ASP A 507 12.80 1.83 -31.63
CA ASP A 507 12.23 3.11 -31.18
C ASP A 507 11.30 2.91 -29.99
N SER A 508 10.59 1.78 -29.90
CA SER A 508 9.73 1.45 -28.76
C SER A 508 10.52 1.35 -27.45
N VAL A 509 11.66 0.64 -27.49
CA VAL A 509 12.60 0.52 -26.35
C VAL A 509 13.20 1.88 -25.99
N LEU A 510 13.70 2.62 -26.99
CA LEU A 510 14.34 3.92 -26.78
C LEU A 510 13.35 5.00 -26.31
N TRP A 511 12.11 4.95 -26.79
CA TRP A 511 11.05 5.86 -26.38
C TRP A 511 10.78 5.72 -24.89
N LEU A 512 10.61 4.49 -24.39
CA LEU A 512 10.36 4.23 -22.98
C LEU A 512 11.55 4.62 -22.11
N TRP A 513 12.78 4.34 -22.56
CA TRP A 513 14.00 4.76 -21.88
C TRP A 513 14.08 6.28 -21.72
N SER A 514 13.88 7.01 -22.81
CA SER A 514 13.97 8.47 -22.79
C SER A 514 12.83 9.09 -21.96
N ALA A 515 11.61 8.53 -22.05
CA ALA A 515 10.48 8.91 -21.22
C ALA A 515 10.77 8.71 -19.73
N HIS A 516 11.35 7.56 -19.35
CA HIS A 516 11.70 7.29 -17.95
C HIS A 516 12.79 8.24 -17.43
N ASN A 517 13.77 8.59 -18.26
CA ASN A 517 14.81 9.56 -17.88
C ASN A 517 14.29 11.00 -17.72
N GLU A 518 13.27 11.40 -18.47
CA GLU A 518 12.56 12.66 -18.26
C GLU A 518 11.88 12.69 -16.89
N VAL A 519 11.26 11.58 -16.49
CA VAL A 519 10.68 11.42 -15.14
C VAL A 519 11.76 11.44 -14.07
N ASN A 520 12.90 10.76 -14.26
CA ASN A 520 14.03 10.79 -13.32
C ASN A 520 14.58 12.21 -13.14
N LYS A 521 14.68 12.99 -14.22
CA LYS A 521 15.15 14.38 -14.16
C LYS A 521 14.19 15.23 -13.33
N ARG A 522 12.87 15.07 -13.52
CA ARG A 522 11.85 15.81 -12.78
C ARG A 522 11.82 15.46 -11.29
N LEU A 523 12.01 14.18 -10.96
CA LEU A 523 11.92 13.67 -9.58
C LEU A 523 13.24 13.73 -8.80
N SER A 524 14.33 14.18 -9.42
CA SER A 524 15.62 14.33 -8.73
C SER A 524 15.53 15.42 -7.66
N GLY A 525 15.83 15.07 -6.40
CA GLY A 525 15.70 15.96 -5.25
C GLY A 525 14.26 16.19 -4.76
N ASP A 526 13.27 15.47 -5.30
CA ASP A 526 11.89 15.51 -4.80
C ASP A 526 11.77 14.77 -3.45
N GLU A 527 10.85 15.19 -2.58
CA GLU A 527 10.65 14.57 -1.25
C GLU A 527 10.29 13.08 -1.31
N THR A 528 9.79 12.61 -2.46
CA THR A 528 9.46 11.20 -2.72
C THR A 528 10.65 10.38 -3.19
N GLU A 529 11.79 11.01 -3.39
CA GLU A 529 13.05 10.35 -3.73
C GLU A 529 13.56 9.55 -2.53
N ASP A 530 13.86 8.28 -2.75
CA ASP A 530 14.48 7.44 -1.74
C ASP A 530 15.94 7.90 -1.54
N PRO A 531 16.34 8.34 -0.34
CA PRO A 531 17.69 8.85 -0.10
C PRO A 531 18.82 7.87 -0.43
N GLU A 532 18.54 6.56 -0.37
CA GLU A 532 19.54 5.53 -0.72
C GLU A 532 19.57 5.20 -2.22
N TYR A 533 18.57 5.64 -2.99
CA TYR A 533 18.41 5.38 -4.41
C TYR A 533 18.05 6.66 -5.17
N PRO A 534 18.96 7.65 -5.20
CA PRO A 534 18.72 8.92 -5.88
C PRO A 534 18.47 8.72 -7.38
N LYS A 535 17.59 9.53 -7.95
CA LYS A 535 17.28 9.59 -9.37
C LYS A 535 18.48 10.16 -10.12
N TYR A 536 18.95 9.42 -11.09
CA TYR A 536 19.97 9.86 -12.04
C TYR A 536 19.52 9.55 -13.47
N GLN A 537 20.22 10.12 -14.43
CA GLN A 537 20.03 9.80 -15.83
C GLN A 537 20.61 8.40 -16.12
N PHE A 538 19.74 7.43 -16.38
CA PHE A 538 20.06 6.02 -16.56
C PHE A 538 20.47 5.71 -18.01
N PRO A 539 21.45 4.83 -18.26
CA PRO A 539 22.34 4.20 -17.28
C PRO A 539 23.40 5.15 -16.77
N SER A 540 23.98 4.86 -15.60
CA SER A 540 25.08 5.67 -15.08
C SER A 540 26.35 5.50 -15.94
N LYS A 541 27.24 6.50 -15.96
CA LYS A 541 28.57 6.38 -16.60
C LYS A 541 29.38 5.21 -16.07
N VAL A 542 29.21 4.87 -14.79
CA VAL A 542 29.93 3.77 -14.15
C VAL A 542 29.47 2.44 -14.74
N ASN A 543 28.17 2.27 -14.92
CA ASN A 543 27.60 1.01 -15.41
C ASN A 543 27.67 0.88 -16.94
N CYS A 544 27.59 2.00 -17.68
CA CYS A 544 27.77 2.01 -19.14
C CYS A 544 28.62 3.20 -19.62
N PRO A 545 29.97 3.09 -19.58
CA PRO A 545 30.85 4.13 -20.10
C PRO A 545 30.65 4.39 -21.60
N ARG A 546 30.37 3.34 -22.39
CA ARG A 546 30.16 3.42 -23.85
C ARG A 546 28.86 4.12 -24.24
N CYS A 547 27.89 4.20 -23.33
CA CYS A 547 26.64 4.94 -23.52
C CYS A 547 26.85 6.46 -23.58
N TYR A 548 28.07 6.94 -23.34
CA TYR A 548 28.44 8.34 -23.41
C TYR A 548 29.48 8.58 -24.50
N THR A 549 29.31 9.67 -25.26
CA THR A 549 30.31 10.17 -26.20
C THR A 549 31.46 10.84 -25.46
N LYS A 550 32.53 11.21 -26.20
CA LYS A 550 33.67 11.95 -25.63
C LYS A 550 33.26 13.32 -25.09
N GLU A 551 32.24 13.94 -25.70
CA GLU A 551 31.64 15.21 -25.32
C GLU A 551 30.61 15.06 -24.20
N ASN A 552 30.50 13.87 -23.60
CA ASN A 552 29.58 13.56 -22.51
C ASN A 552 28.09 13.69 -22.88
N THR A 553 27.74 13.36 -24.13
CA THR A 553 26.36 13.25 -24.61
C THR A 553 25.97 11.78 -24.82
N TRP A 554 24.69 11.50 -25.05
CA TRP A 554 24.20 10.13 -25.22
C TRP A 554 24.68 9.48 -26.52
N ASN A 555 25.23 8.26 -26.41
CA ASN A 555 25.50 7.39 -27.54
C ASN A 555 24.34 6.39 -27.70
N ILE A 556 23.35 6.75 -28.54
CA ILE A 556 22.08 6.04 -28.67
C ILE A 556 22.23 4.55 -29.05
N PRO A 557 23.07 4.17 -30.03
CA PRO A 557 23.32 2.76 -30.33
C PRO A 557 23.82 1.93 -29.13
N GLU A 558 24.77 2.47 -28.36
CA GLU A 558 25.31 1.78 -27.17
C GLU A 558 24.28 1.72 -26.04
N ILE A 559 23.43 2.74 -25.91
CA ILE A 559 22.29 2.74 -24.97
C ILE A 559 21.31 1.63 -25.32
N PHE A 560 20.94 1.52 -26.60
CA PHE A 560 20.04 0.46 -27.05
C PHE A 560 20.62 -0.93 -26.75
N TYR A 561 21.90 -1.15 -27.07
CA TYR A 561 22.60 -2.40 -26.73
C TYR A 561 22.60 -2.66 -25.21
N TYR A 562 22.86 -1.64 -24.41
CA TYR A 562 22.84 -1.75 -22.96
C TYR A 562 21.45 -2.11 -22.42
N LEU A 563 20.38 -1.49 -22.94
CA LEU A 563 19.01 -1.79 -22.54
C LEU A 563 18.62 -3.24 -22.90
N LYS A 564 18.95 -3.69 -24.11
CA LYS A 564 18.79 -5.09 -24.52
C LYS A 564 19.52 -6.02 -23.56
N HIS A 565 20.74 -5.70 -23.16
CA HIS A 565 21.48 -6.48 -22.18
C HIS A 565 20.79 -6.51 -20.81
N VAL A 566 20.37 -5.38 -20.25
CA VAL A 566 19.77 -5.33 -18.90
C VAL A 566 18.42 -6.06 -18.84
N TYR A 567 17.60 -5.92 -19.87
CA TYR A 567 16.18 -6.30 -19.85
C TYR A 567 15.84 -7.56 -20.66
N THR A 568 16.81 -8.21 -21.30
CA THR A 568 16.59 -9.51 -21.96
C THR A 568 16.20 -10.61 -20.97
N SER A 569 15.35 -11.53 -21.42
CA SER A 569 14.93 -12.72 -20.65
C SER A 569 16.10 -13.53 -20.06
N ILE A 570 17.25 -13.58 -20.75
CA ILE A 570 18.45 -14.31 -20.32
C ILE A 570 19.11 -13.66 -19.10
N ASN A 571 18.97 -12.34 -18.92
CA ASN A 571 19.61 -11.61 -17.83
C ASN A 571 18.73 -11.42 -16.59
N VAL A 572 17.53 -12.00 -16.59
CA VAL A 572 16.68 -12.08 -15.41
C VAL A 572 17.39 -12.92 -14.33
N ARG A 573 17.36 -12.43 -13.09
CA ARG A 573 17.97 -13.09 -11.93
C ARG A 573 16.90 -13.68 -11.02
N TYR A 574 17.13 -14.93 -10.60
CA TYR A 574 16.16 -15.75 -9.84
C TYR A 574 16.54 -15.89 -8.36
N ILE A 575 17.20 -14.88 -7.78
CA ILE A 575 17.59 -14.93 -6.36
C ILE A 575 16.33 -14.94 -5.49
N GLY A 576 16.22 -15.95 -4.62
CA GLY A 576 15.06 -16.13 -3.75
C GLY A 576 13.83 -16.74 -4.43
N SER A 577 13.96 -17.20 -5.67
CA SER A 577 12.90 -17.92 -6.40
C SER A 577 12.91 -19.43 -6.11
N ASP A 578 11.72 -20.02 -6.02
CA ASP A 578 11.54 -21.48 -5.93
C ASP A 578 11.97 -22.16 -7.24
N THR A 579 13.07 -22.91 -7.17
CA THR A 579 13.66 -23.59 -8.33
C THR A 579 12.80 -24.70 -8.91
N ARG A 580 11.79 -25.20 -8.18
CA ARG A 580 10.84 -26.22 -8.69
C ARG A 580 9.89 -25.66 -9.75
N ILE A 581 9.65 -24.35 -9.70
CA ILE A 581 8.71 -23.62 -10.56
C ILE A 581 9.41 -23.05 -11.80
N LEU A 582 10.73 -22.88 -11.70
CA LEU A 582 11.55 -22.39 -12.79
C LEU A 582 11.71 -23.47 -13.86
N HIS A 583 11.11 -23.24 -15.01
CA HIS A 583 11.40 -23.98 -16.23
C HIS A 583 12.26 -23.11 -17.13
N LEU A 584 13.56 -23.17 -16.88
CA LEU A 584 14.58 -22.54 -17.70
C LEU A 584 14.68 -23.29 -19.03
N GLY A 585 14.56 -22.54 -20.12
CA GLY A 585 15.08 -22.88 -21.45
C GLY A 585 15.95 -21.72 -21.96
N LEU A 586 16.82 -21.18 -21.11
CA LEU A 586 17.61 -19.97 -21.36
C LEU A 586 19.03 -20.06 -20.76
N ASP A 587 19.60 -21.26 -20.71
CA ASP A 587 21.03 -21.52 -20.46
C ASP A 587 21.77 -22.00 -21.73
N GLY A 588 21.14 -21.95 -22.91
CA GLY A 588 21.84 -22.18 -24.18
C GLY A 588 22.17 -23.64 -24.49
N SER A 589 21.40 -24.62 -24.00
CA SER A 589 21.43 -25.98 -24.55
C SER A 589 20.05 -26.66 -24.47
N PRO A 590 19.76 -27.67 -25.32
CA PRO A 590 18.43 -27.88 -25.88
C PRO A 590 17.41 -28.44 -24.90
N GLU A 591 16.20 -27.89 -25.03
CA GLU A 591 14.93 -28.60 -25.16
C GLU A 591 15.01 -30.11 -24.92
N TYR A 592 14.28 -30.59 -23.91
CA TYR A 592 13.65 -31.89 -24.10
C TYR A 592 12.66 -31.71 -25.24
N LYS A 593 13.13 -31.94 -26.48
CA LYS A 593 12.26 -32.26 -27.60
C LYS A 593 11.21 -33.19 -27.04
N SER A 594 9.95 -32.85 -27.24
CA SER A 594 8.91 -33.86 -27.19
C SER A 594 9.38 -34.98 -28.14
N GLU A 595 10.01 -36.02 -27.60
CA GLU A 595 9.78 -37.33 -28.16
C GLU A 595 8.25 -37.44 -28.24
N PRO A 596 7.70 -37.78 -29.41
CA PRO A 596 6.28 -38.04 -29.49
C PRO A 596 6.01 -39.07 -28.41
N GLY A 597 5.18 -38.69 -27.44
CA GLY A 597 4.93 -39.48 -26.25
C GLY A 597 4.28 -40.78 -26.67
N PHE A 598 5.07 -41.77 -27.08
CA PHE A 598 4.63 -43.14 -27.21
C PHE A 598 4.41 -43.73 -25.82
N PHE A 599 5.04 -43.18 -24.77
CA PHE A 599 5.01 -43.76 -23.42
C PHE A 599 4.25 -42.94 -22.35
N LYS A 600 3.54 -41.86 -22.71
CA LYS A 600 2.62 -41.18 -21.77
C LYS A 600 1.13 -41.33 -22.13
N THR A 601 0.83 -42.04 -23.20
CA THR A 601 -0.51 -42.49 -23.60
C THR A 601 -0.55 -44.00 -23.88
N VAL A 602 0.41 -44.78 -23.36
CA VAL A 602 0.14 -46.22 -23.12
C VAL A 602 -0.64 -46.28 -21.82
N ASP A 603 -1.94 -46.13 -22.05
CA ASP A 603 -3.07 -46.26 -21.17
C ASP A 603 -2.76 -47.04 -19.89
N THR A 604 -2.99 -46.41 -18.73
CA THR A 604 -3.09 -47.12 -17.44
C THR A 604 -4.03 -48.33 -17.54
N ALA A 605 -5.01 -48.29 -18.45
CA ALA A 605 -5.84 -49.44 -18.80
C ALA A 605 -5.05 -50.60 -19.45
N PHE A 606 -4.06 -50.33 -20.31
CA PHE A 606 -3.24 -51.36 -20.95
C PHE A 606 -2.32 -52.05 -19.94
N CYS A 607 -1.73 -51.30 -19.01
CA CYS A 607 -0.99 -51.88 -17.89
C CYS A 607 -1.89 -52.75 -17.00
N PHE A 608 -3.13 -52.33 -16.76
CA PHE A 608 -4.11 -53.11 -15.99
C PHE A 608 -4.55 -54.39 -16.73
N ILE A 609 -4.75 -54.31 -18.05
CA ILE A 609 -5.08 -55.45 -18.91
C ILE A 609 -3.92 -56.44 -18.95
N LEU A 610 -2.67 -55.98 -19.04
CA LEU A 610 -1.49 -56.85 -18.98
C LEU A 610 -1.38 -57.52 -17.61
N TYR A 611 -1.67 -56.79 -16.53
CA TYR A 611 -1.65 -57.34 -15.17
C TYR A 611 -2.71 -58.43 -14.99
N LEU A 612 -3.93 -58.19 -15.49
CA LEU A 612 -5.02 -59.17 -15.48
C LEU A 612 -4.69 -60.39 -16.35
N ALA A 613 -4.07 -60.18 -17.51
CA ALA A 613 -3.65 -61.27 -18.39
C ALA A 613 -2.56 -62.14 -17.74
N CYS A 614 -1.55 -61.53 -17.11
CA CYS A 614 -0.52 -62.25 -16.36
C CYS A 614 -1.11 -63.02 -15.17
N PHE A 615 -2.06 -62.42 -14.43
CA PHE A 615 -2.75 -63.08 -13.33
C PHE A 615 -3.56 -64.29 -13.80
N MET A 616 -4.30 -64.16 -14.90
CA MET A 616 -5.06 -65.28 -15.50
C MET A 616 -4.12 -66.38 -16.01
N PHE A 617 -2.97 -66.02 -16.57
CA PHE A 617 -1.98 -67.00 -17.02
C PHE A 617 -1.37 -67.77 -15.85
N ILE A 618 -1.08 -67.11 -14.73
CA ILE A 618 -0.63 -67.76 -13.50
C ILE A 618 -1.70 -68.72 -12.97
N LEU A 619 -2.98 -68.34 -12.97
CA LEU A 619 -4.07 -69.24 -12.56
C LEU A 619 -4.19 -70.47 -13.46
N VAL A 620 -4.01 -70.31 -14.78
CA VAL A 620 -3.97 -71.42 -15.74
C VAL A 620 -2.78 -72.33 -15.48
N LEU A 621 -1.60 -71.78 -15.20
CA LEU A 621 -0.42 -72.58 -14.84
C LEU A 621 -0.63 -73.34 -13.53
N ILE A 622 -1.19 -72.71 -12.51
CA ILE A 622 -1.54 -73.37 -11.24
C ILE A 622 -2.54 -74.51 -11.50
N TYR A 623 -3.56 -74.29 -12.34
CA TYR A 623 -4.51 -75.32 -12.74
C TYR A 623 -3.84 -76.48 -13.49
N LEU A 624 -2.94 -76.19 -14.43
CA LEU A 624 -2.21 -77.21 -15.18
C LEU A 624 -1.25 -78.03 -14.29
N PHE A 625 -0.62 -77.38 -13.30
CA PHE A 625 0.22 -78.05 -12.31
C PHE A 625 -0.59 -78.83 -11.27
N SER A 626 -1.78 -78.37 -10.88
CA SER A 626 -2.67 -79.13 -9.98
C SER A 626 -3.31 -80.34 -10.69
N LYS A 627 -3.54 -80.26 -12.01
CA LYS A 627 -4.05 -81.37 -12.82
C LYS A 627 -2.98 -82.37 -13.25
N ARG A 628 -1.70 -81.97 -13.29
CA ARG A 628 -0.56 -82.89 -13.40
C ARG A 628 -0.29 -83.56 -12.05
N GLY A 629 -1.23 -84.40 -11.65
CA GLY A 629 -1.05 -85.35 -10.58
C GLY A 629 0.19 -86.20 -10.82
N TYR A 630 1.10 -86.14 -9.86
CA TYR A 630 2.20 -87.06 -9.63
C TYR A 630 1.80 -88.52 -9.92
N LYS A 631 2.26 -89.09 -11.04
CA LYS A 631 2.45 -90.55 -11.13
C LYS A 631 3.89 -90.85 -10.71
N LYS A 632 4.12 -91.11 -9.42
CA LYS A 632 5.34 -91.76 -8.95
C LYS A 632 5.41 -93.16 -9.57
N LYS A 633 6.27 -93.38 -10.56
CA LYS A 633 6.77 -94.72 -10.86
C LYS A 633 7.82 -95.05 -9.81
N ALA A 634 7.53 -96.02 -8.95
CA ALA A 634 8.53 -96.62 -8.07
C ALA A 634 9.48 -97.47 -8.92
N TYR A 635 10.77 -97.15 -8.91
CA TYR A 635 11.81 -98.05 -9.41
C TYR A 635 12.56 -98.64 -8.21
N LEU A 636 12.48 -99.97 -8.14
CA LEU A 636 13.25 -100.85 -7.27
C LEU A 636 14.73 -100.73 -7.68
N HIS A 637 15.62 -100.39 -6.75
CA HIS A 637 17.05 -100.52 -6.98
C HIS A 637 17.46 -101.98 -6.75
N ASP A 638 17.92 -102.62 -7.82
CA ASP A 638 18.58 -103.91 -7.79
C ASP A 638 20.04 -103.76 -7.34
N ILE A 639 20.49 -104.75 -6.60
CA ILE A 639 21.77 -104.86 -5.93
C ILE A 639 22.76 -105.49 -6.92
N HIS A 640 23.99 -104.99 -6.92
CA HIS A 640 25.21 -105.50 -7.60
C HIS A 640 25.55 -104.91 -8.98
N GLY A 641 26.75 -104.34 -9.04
CA GLY A 641 27.71 -104.74 -10.08
C GLY A 641 28.37 -103.61 -10.86
N LYS A 642 29.62 -103.31 -10.45
CA LYS A 642 30.78 -102.82 -11.23
C LYS A 642 30.65 -103.00 -12.76
N VAL A 643 31.13 -102.09 -13.60
CA VAL A 643 32.54 -101.62 -13.77
C VAL A 643 32.60 -100.14 -14.09
#